data_AF-A0A9N8YM14-F1
#
_entry.id   AF-A0A9N8YM14-F1
#
_cell.length_a   1.000
_cell.length_b   1.000
_cell.length_c   1.000
_cell.angle_alpha   90.00
_cell.angle_beta   90.00
_cell.angle_gamma   90.00
#
_symmetry.space_group_name_H-M   'P 1'
#
loop_
_entity.id
_entity.type
_entity.pdbx_description
1 polymer ?
#
loop_
_entity_poly.entity_id
_entity_poly.type
_entity_poly.pdbx_seq_one_letter_code
_entity_poly.pdbx_strand_id
1 'polypeptide(L)'
;MKFLNDISVAIGVPEPILRLLSTILFAYPLALVYRLVFLRPIETKWAPFIRNLYVVIAGLGLSFYYNKSDIKHSFSTTILTWFFCYFGDIIGNRKISVILTFTFNLGYLCWGYYVTRKDDYDVGWTMTQCVLCLRMIGFSMDFWDGEKLKSSYSSSKTASNRTTNSFEKNQNNNLPKQPISFERNIQLIKLPSLFETIGYAHFFGAFLIGPQFSFHLYQKFLTASVFPINKIPSGSYRAALKSLTLGALYLGAYQIGATYFPIGYLITKEYAENSFFQRLYLGIWTISEGSCILSGISFNNYDKEGKAEWNGLANVEKWKFEFATSLTQIVVSFNTNTNFWTKTYIFKRLIFLGNKNLSSILSLVFLAVWHGLHSGYYFCFSLEFFDVEAERRWAKRFEKYTKPLYSLENKNNLRIKFLRYLHQFVCWIGQTCALHYAMIPFQLLKFEHCLIAYNSVYWIGHLAVLMTRYLLDFVPINNTFDLKFHKFDKTTLHATFILDNTQPTGTLGPNHSKLWGLKLRGDGILRDNCINEPLLYSDWDCPTELNESRIYVFDSETDKEHPFLKTFFVTNGQIKTPTSECKSTDGRWNSCIMGVIESVVIKAPMLMASIEEKTQDKYLGGVKFMILEGGQKYLKKKKTSFQTTYLRPIVVYPKVLKGAANFATVQNTSPPLSRTYGNLKDEDRIFTNLYLRHDYRLKGSKQRGDWYKTKEIILKGHEWILKEIKESGLRGRGGAGFPTGLKWSFMNKPPDGRPKYLVVNADEGEPGTCKDREIMRGDPHKLVEGCLVAGRAMNASAAYIYIRGEFYNEASNLQEAINEAYEAGLIGKNACNSGYDFDVYIHRGAGAYICGEETALIESLEGKQGKPRLKPPFPADVGLFGCPTTVTNVETVAVAPTICRRGGSWFASFGRAKNSGTKLYCISGHVNEPCTVEEEMSIPLRDLIERHAGGVRGGWDNLLAIIPGGSSVPVLPKHICDDVLMDFDALRDVQSGLGTAAVIVMDKSTDIVQAISRLSAFYKHESCGQCTPCREGTSWLMNMMSRFEKGYAVSREIDMIQELTKQIEGHTICALGDAAAWPIQGLIRHFRPELEARMKSYAETHSEQDLKKFSVAAPGL
;
A
#
# COMPACT_ATOMS: atom_id res chain seq x y z
N MET A 1 -25.52 4.74 15.64
CA MET A 1 -24.17 5.33 15.72
C MET A 1 -23.30 4.65 16.75
N LYS A 2 -23.49 4.86 18.07
CA LYS A 2 -22.66 4.21 19.13
C LYS A 2 -22.45 2.70 18.87
N PHE A 3 -23.54 1.96 18.68
CA PHE A 3 -23.55 0.54 18.30
C PHE A 3 -22.68 0.17 17.07
N LEU A 4 -22.56 1.04 16.06
CA LEU A 4 -21.70 0.79 14.89
C LEU A 4 -20.22 1.02 15.21
N ASN A 5 -19.90 1.99 16.08
CA ASN A 5 -18.54 2.16 16.59
C ASN A 5 -18.17 0.96 17.47
N ASP A 6 -19.08 0.52 18.34
CA ASP A 6 -18.86 -0.64 19.22
C ASP A 6 -18.60 -1.92 18.39
N ILE A 7 -19.38 -2.15 17.33
CA ILE A 7 -19.11 -3.23 16.36
C ILE A 7 -17.78 -2.99 15.61
N SER A 8 -17.53 -1.79 15.11
CA SER A 8 -16.29 -1.45 14.37
C SER A 8 -15.03 -1.78 15.17
N VAL A 9 -15.04 -1.45 16.46
CA VAL A 9 -13.97 -1.81 17.41
C VAL A 9 -13.91 -3.33 17.65
N ALA A 10 -15.05 -4.01 17.78
CA ALA A 10 -15.11 -5.45 18.05
C ALA A 10 -14.67 -6.34 16.86
N ILE A 11 -14.92 -5.93 15.61
CA ILE A 11 -14.61 -6.74 14.41
C ILE A 11 -13.49 -6.15 13.52
N GLY A 12 -12.89 -5.03 13.90
CA GLY A 12 -11.79 -4.39 13.17
C GLY A 12 -12.17 -3.77 11.81
N VAL A 13 -13.45 -3.76 11.43
CA VAL A 13 -13.92 -3.16 10.17
C VAL A 13 -14.22 -1.67 10.39
N PRO A 14 -13.67 -0.74 9.58
CA PRO A 14 -13.93 0.69 9.69
C PRO A 14 -15.42 1.06 9.69
N GLU A 15 -15.84 1.95 10.61
CA GLU A 15 -17.24 2.41 10.73
C GLU A 15 -17.87 2.91 9.41
N PRO A 16 -17.17 3.63 8.50
CA PRO A 16 -17.74 4.00 7.20
C PRO A 16 -18.15 2.79 6.34
N ILE A 17 -17.41 1.69 6.39
CA ILE A 17 -17.71 0.46 5.62
C ILE A 17 -18.93 -0.26 6.24
N LEU A 18 -19.02 -0.30 7.57
CA LEU A 18 -20.22 -0.83 8.25
C LEU A 18 -21.45 0.05 8.01
N ARG A 19 -21.27 1.37 7.93
CA ARG A 19 -22.34 2.30 7.52
C ARG A 19 -22.79 2.03 6.09
N LEU A 20 -21.87 1.79 5.16
CA LEU A 20 -22.18 1.43 3.77
C LEU A 20 -23.01 0.14 3.68
N LEU A 21 -22.54 -0.94 4.31
CA LEU A 21 -23.21 -2.25 4.29
C LEU A 21 -24.60 -2.19 4.95
N SER A 22 -24.71 -1.55 6.11
CA SER A 22 -26.00 -1.40 6.80
C SER A 22 -27.00 -0.54 6.01
N THR A 23 -26.56 0.54 5.36
CA THR A 23 -27.41 1.35 4.47
C THR A 23 -27.99 0.51 3.32
N ILE A 24 -27.17 -0.31 2.67
CA ILE A 24 -27.62 -1.18 1.56
C ILE A 24 -28.60 -2.26 2.07
N LEU A 25 -28.36 -2.83 3.25
CA LEU A 25 -29.28 -3.80 3.86
C LEU A 25 -30.61 -3.15 4.28
N PHE A 26 -30.61 -1.92 4.80
CA PHE A 26 -31.84 -1.19 5.14
C PHE A 26 -32.69 -0.81 3.92
N ALA A 27 -32.14 -0.81 2.70
CA ALA A 27 -32.93 -0.64 1.49
C ALA A 27 -33.92 -1.80 1.24
N TYR A 28 -33.67 -3.01 1.75
CA TYR A 28 -34.56 -4.17 1.58
C TYR A 28 -35.91 -4.04 2.31
N PRO A 29 -35.99 -3.76 3.63
CA PRO A 29 -37.27 -3.56 4.30
C PRO A 29 -38.04 -2.35 3.72
N LEU A 30 -37.33 -1.30 3.28
CA LEU A 30 -37.96 -0.17 2.58
C LEU A 30 -38.57 -0.59 1.23
N ALA A 31 -37.81 -1.35 0.42
CA ALA A 31 -38.32 -1.94 -0.82
C ALA A 31 -39.52 -2.87 -0.61
N LEU A 32 -39.51 -3.64 0.49
CA LEU A 32 -40.60 -4.53 0.88
C LEU A 32 -41.87 -3.74 1.23
N VAL A 33 -41.75 -2.69 2.06
CA VAL A 33 -42.87 -1.80 2.39
C VAL A 33 -43.40 -1.11 1.13
N TYR A 34 -42.52 -0.62 0.26
CA TYR A 34 -42.93 -0.06 -1.04
C TYR A 34 -43.76 -1.05 -1.85
N ARG A 35 -43.29 -2.30 -1.97
CA ARG A 35 -43.99 -3.36 -2.71
C ARG A 35 -45.33 -3.73 -2.08
N LEU A 36 -45.39 -3.90 -0.78
CA LEU A 36 -46.60 -4.38 -0.09
C LEU A 36 -47.71 -3.32 -0.09
N VAL A 37 -47.36 -2.04 0.05
CA VAL A 37 -48.30 -0.93 0.24
C VAL A 37 -48.58 -0.16 -1.05
N PHE A 38 -47.55 0.15 -1.85
CA PHE A 38 -47.65 1.17 -2.93
C PHE A 38 -47.64 0.60 -4.36
N LEU A 39 -47.17 -0.63 -4.57
CA LEU A 39 -47.28 -1.31 -5.88
C LEU A 39 -48.66 -1.94 -6.13
N ARG A 40 -49.51 -2.07 -5.11
CA ARG A 40 -50.94 -2.39 -5.32
C ARG A 40 -51.61 -1.23 -6.07
N PRO A 41 -52.67 -1.48 -6.86
CA PRO A 41 -53.39 -0.40 -7.53
C PRO A 41 -54.00 0.54 -6.48
N ILE A 42 -53.52 1.78 -6.45
CA ILE A 42 -54.12 2.88 -5.70
C ILE A 42 -55.02 3.62 -6.68
N GLU A 43 -56.35 3.52 -6.50
CA GLU A 43 -57.35 4.04 -7.44
C GLU A 43 -57.54 5.57 -7.37
N THR A 44 -56.47 6.33 -7.10
CA THR A 44 -56.53 7.79 -6.97
C THR A 44 -55.57 8.48 -7.93
N LYS A 45 -55.97 9.66 -8.42
CA LYS A 45 -55.12 10.56 -9.23
C LYS A 45 -53.81 10.97 -8.53
N TRP A 46 -53.74 10.81 -7.20
CA TRP A 46 -52.57 11.12 -6.37
C TRP A 46 -51.58 9.95 -6.23
N ALA A 47 -51.88 8.76 -6.79
CA ALA A 47 -51.03 7.57 -6.64
C ALA A 47 -49.53 7.80 -6.98
N PRO A 48 -49.15 8.49 -8.09
CA PRO A 48 -47.74 8.77 -8.39
C PRO A 48 -47.09 9.70 -7.36
N PHE A 49 -47.84 10.71 -6.86
CA PHE A 49 -47.36 11.63 -5.82
C PHE A 49 -47.13 10.91 -4.49
N ILE A 50 -48.08 10.06 -4.07
CA ILE A 50 -47.99 9.26 -2.84
C ILE A 50 -46.80 8.30 -2.91
N ARG A 51 -46.59 7.65 -4.07
CA ARG A 51 -45.41 6.82 -4.33
C ARG A 51 -44.11 7.62 -4.24
N ASN A 52 -44.06 8.82 -4.81
CA ASN A 52 -42.88 9.69 -4.75
C ASN A 52 -42.61 10.17 -3.31
N LEU A 53 -43.65 10.52 -2.56
CA LEU A 53 -43.55 10.92 -1.15
C LEU A 53 -42.89 9.83 -0.30
N TYR A 54 -43.28 8.57 -0.49
CA TYR A 54 -42.59 7.45 0.16
C TYR A 54 -41.12 7.38 -0.23
N VAL A 55 -40.80 7.43 -1.53
CA VAL A 55 -39.41 7.36 -2.02
C VAL A 55 -38.56 8.50 -1.46
N VAL A 56 -39.10 9.73 -1.39
CA VAL A 56 -38.43 10.88 -0.79
C VAL A 56 -38.17 10.67 0.70
N ILE A 57 -39.16 10.26 1.50
CA ILE A 57 -39.00 10.06 2.95
C ILE A 57 -37.99 8.94 3.23
N ALA A 58 -38.19 7.77 2.60
CA ALA A 58 -37.31 6.61 2.75
C ALA A 58 -35.88 6.90 2.27
N GLY A 59 -35.76 7.54 1.11
CA GLY A 59 -34.50 7.91 0.49
C GLY A 59 -33.70 8.96 1.27
N LEU A 60 -34.36 10.02 1.74
CA LEU A 60 -33.71 11.05 2.56
C LEU A 60 -33.31 10.54 3.93
N GLY A 61 -34.15 9.71 4.58
CA GLY A 61 -33.78 9.07 5.86
C GLY A 61 -32.54 8.18 5.72
N LEU A 62 -32.48 7.38 4.65
CA LEU A 62 -31.37 6.49 4.36
C LEU A 62 -30.09 7.24 3.94
N SER A 63 -30.25 8.31 3.13
CA SER A 63 -29.17 9.22 2.76
C SER A 63 -28.62 9.99 3.96
N PHE A 64 -29.46 10.42 4.90
CA PHE A 64 -29.04 11.11 6.13
C PHE A 64 -28.30 10.18 7.07
N TYR A 65 -28.78 8.94 7.23
CA TYR A 65 -28.07 7.90 7.98
C TYR A 65 -26.66 7.65 7.44
N TYR A 66 -26.49 7.59 6.12
CA TYR A 66 -25.18 7.40 5.50
C TYR A 66 -24.30 8.67 5.57
N ASN A 67 -24.76 9.79 5.03
CA ASN A 67 -23.96 11.01 4.84
C ASN A 67 -23.91 11.93 6.08
N LYS A 68 -24.72 11.73 7.12
CA LYS A 68 -24.80 12.60 8.30
C LYS A 68 -25.01 14.08 7.87
N SER A 69 -24.20 15.01 8.38
CA SER A 69 -24.18 16.43 8.01
C SER A 69 -23.88 16.69 6.53
N ASP A 70 -23.22 15.74 5.86
CA ASP A 70 -22.67 15.95 4.52
C ASP A 70 -23.72 15.74 3.42
N ILE A 71 -24.94 15.31 3.80
CA ILE A 71 -26.11 15.32 2.91
C ILE A 71 -26.40 16.70 2.30
N LYS A 72 -25.93 17.78 2.95
CA LYS A 72 -25.97 19.16 2.42
C LYS A 72 -25.39 19.25 1.01
N HIS A 73 -24.31 18.52 0.71
CA HIS A 73 -23.67 18.50 -0.60
C HIS A 73 -24.59 17.92 -1.69
N SER A 74 -25.33 16.87 -1.34
CA SER A 74 -26.30 16.23 -2.23
C SER A 74 -27.55 17.10 -2.45
N PHE A 75 -28.04 17.78 -1.41
CA PHE A 75 -29.12 18.76 -1.54
C PHE A 75 -28.73 19.93 -2.43
N SER A 76 -27.57 20.55 -2.19
CA SER A 76 -27.05 21.65 -3.02
C SER A 76 -26.97 21.24 -4.48
N THR A 77 -26.41 20.06 -4.78
CA THR A 77 -26.31 19.57 -6.17
C THR A 77 -27.66 19.31 -6.82
N THR A 78 -28.62 18.72 -6.11
CA THR A 78 -29.95 18.43 -6.66
C THR A 78 -30.73 19.72 -6.93
N ILE A 79 -30.73 20.65 -5.98
CA ILE A 79 -31.44 21.93 -6.07
C ILE A 79 -30.83 22.82 -7.17
N LEU A 80 -29.51 22.96 -7.21
CA LEU A 80 -28.83 23.78 -8.23
C LEU A 80 -28.98 23.21 -9.63
N THR A 81 -28.89 21.88 -9.80
CA THR A 81 -29.15 21.23 -11.10
C THR A 81 -30.57 21.50 -11.58
N TRP A 82 -31.57 21.34 -10.70
CA TRP A 82 -32.96 21.64 -11.05
C TRP A 82 -33.16 23.11 -11.42
N PHE A 83 -32.54 24.03 -10.66
CA PHE A 83 -32.55 25.46 -10.94
C PHE A 83 -31.91 25.81 -12.31
N PHE A 84 -30.78 25.20 -12.68
CA PHE A 84 -30.18 25.42 -14.01
C PHE A 84 -31.07 24.90 -15.15
N CYS A 85 -31.80 23.81 -14.93
CA CYS A 85 -32.78 23.29 -15.90
C CYS A 85 -34.00 24.23 -16.02
N TYR A 86 -34.52 24.74 -14.90
CA TYR A 86 -35.60 25.72 -14.86
C TYR A 86 -35.22 27.04 -15.55
N PHE A 87 -34.03 27.57 -15.23
CA PHE A 87 -33.47 28.78 -15.84
C PHE A 87 -33.30 28.68 -17.36
N GLY A 88 -32.77 27.55 -17.86
CA GLY A 88 -32.63 27.32 -19.30
C GLY A 88 -33.95 27.10 -20.04
N ASP A 89 -34.99 26.58 -19.40
CA ASP A 89 -36.34 26.49 -20.00
C ASP A 89 -37.02 27.88 -20.08
N ILE A 90 -36.83 28.74 -19.07
CA ILE A 90 -37.31 30.14 -19.09
C ILE A 90 -36.65 30.94 -20.21
N ILE A 91 -35.32 30.80 -20.37
CA ILE A 91 -34.55 31.51 -21.41
C ILE A 91 -34.79 30.92 -22.81
N GLY A 92 -35.48 29.78 -22.92
CA GLY A 92 -35.73 29.10 -24.19
C GLY A 92 -34.47 28.51 -24.83
N ASN A 93 -33.46 28.19 -24.02
CA ASN A 93 -32.19 27.61 -24.46
C ASN A 93 -31.73 26.53 -23.47
N ARG A 94 -32.30 25.33 -23.59
CA ARG A 94 -32.00 24.22 -22.67
C ARG A 94 -30.56 23.71 -22.74
N LYS A 95 -29.80 24.06 -23.79
CA LYS A 95 -28.37 23.77 -23.89
C LYS A 95 -27.56 24.44 -22.77
N ILE A 96 -27.97 25.65 -22.34
CA ILE A 96 -27.33 26.36 -21.21
C ILE A 96 -27.45 25.54 -19.92
N SER A 97 -28.60 24.90 -19.67
CA SER A 97 -28.82 24.02 -18.51
C SER A 97 -27.76 22.92 -18.42
N VAL A 98 -27.42 22.28 -19.55
CA VAL A 98 -26.43 21.21 -19.60
C VAL A 98 -25.03 21.74 -19.32
N ILE A 99 -24.66 22.91 -19.89
CA ILE A 99 -23.33 23.51 -19.68
C ILE A 99 -23.14 23.93 -18.22
N LEU A 100 -24.14 24.58 -17.62
CA LEU A 100 -24.12 24.96 -16.20
C LEU A 100 -24.09 23.73 -15.29
N THR A 101 -24.97 22.75 -15.54
CA THR A 101 -25.03 21.50 -14.76
C THR A 101 -23.71 20.74 -14.83
N PHE A 102 -23.13 20.56 -16.02
CA PHE A 102 -21.87 19.83 -16.20
C PHE A 102 -20.71 20.54 -15.51
N THR A 103 -20.53 21.84 -15.77
CA THR A 103 -19.45 22.65 -15.17
C THR A 103 -19.55 22.68 -13.65
N PHE A 104 -20.74 22.91 -13.10
CA PHE A 104 -20.97 22.91 -11.65
C PHE A 104 -20.70 21.54 -11.04
N ASN A 105 -21.31 20.46 -11.56
CA ASN A 105 -21.16 19.13 -10.95
C ASN A 105 -19.72 18.60 -11.03
N LEU A 106 -19.02 18.84 -12.15
CA LEU A 106 -17.61 18.49 -12.29
C LEU A 106 -16.73 19.33 -11.35
N GLY A 107 -16.88 20.66 -11.37
CA GLY A 107 -16.09 21.56 -10.52
C GLY A 107 -16.29 21.29 -9.03
N TYR A 108 -17.52 21.05 -8.60
CA TYR A 108 -17.87 20.74 -7.22
C TYR A 108 -17.34 19.38 -6.76
N LEU A 109 -17.36 18.36 -7.63
CA LEU A 109 -16.79 17.05 -7.33
C LEU A 109 -15.25 17.10 -7.27
N CYS A 110 -14.60 17.77 -8.22
CA CYS A 110 -13.15 18.00 -8.19
C CYS A 110 -12.69 18.81 -6.97
N TRP A 111 -13.46 19.83 -6.57
CA TRP A 111 -13.24 20.55 -5.31
C TRP A 111 -13.38 19.63 -4.10
N GLY A 112 -14.41 18.77 -4.09
CA GLY A 112 -14.57 17.70 -3.10
C GLY A 112 -13.32 16.82 -2.99
N TYR A 113 -12.82 16.28 -4.11
CA TYR A 113 -11.61 15.46 -4.16
C TYR A 113 -10.34 16.22 -3.75
N TYR A 114 -10.24 17.52 -4.04
CA TYR A 114 -9.12 18.35 -3.61
C TYR A 114 -9.13 18.58 -2.09
N VAL A 115 -10.28 18.92 -1.51
CA VAL A 115 -10.42 19.21 -0.07
C VAL A 115 -10.36 17.95 0.80
N THR A 116 -10.87 16.81 0.30
CA THR A 116 -10.89 15.53 1.04
C THR A 116 -9.66 14.67 0.81
N ARG A 117 -8.65 15.18 0.08
CA ARG A 117 -7.48 14.42 -0.40
C ARG A 117 -6.78 13.65 0.73
N LYS A 118 -6.96 12.33 0.71
CA LYS A 118 -6.24 11.35 1.53
C LYS A 118 -5.40 10.46 0.62
N ASP A 119 -4.51 9.69 1.23
CA ASP A 119 -3.70 8.69 0.51
C ASP A 119 -4.43 7.35 0.30
N ASP A 120 -5.58 7.15 0.97
CA ASP A 120 -6.45 5.98 0.88
C ASP A 120 -7.75 6.26 0.11
N TYR A 121 -8.42 5.20 -0.35
CA TYR A 121 -9.70 5.26 -1.05
C TYR A 121 -10.82 5.82 -0.14
N ASP A 122 -11.36 7.00 -0.46
CA ASP A 122 -12.38 7.68 0.36
C ASP A 122 -13.79 7.08 0.17
N VAL A 123 -14.30 6.42 1.21
CA VAL A 123 -15.70 5.94 1.32
C VAL A 123 -16.61 7.02 1.93
N GLY A 124 -16.16 8.28 1.94
CA GLY A 124 -16.89 9.44 2.46
C GLY A 124 -18.07 9.90 1.59
N TRP A 125 -18.46 11.17 1.79
CA TRP A 125 -19.60 11.78 1.07
C TRP A 125 -19.33 11.89 -0.45
N THR A 126 -18.06 12.07 -0.83
CA THR A 126 -17.55 12.18 -2.21
C THR A 126 -17.98 11.01 -3.10
N MET A 127 -17.98 9.78 -2.58
CA MET A 127 -18.44 8.58 -3.30
C MET A 127 -19.91 8.70 -3.71
N THR A 128 -20.79 9.10 -2.79
CA THR A 128 -22.23 9.27 -3.09
C THR A 128 -22.49 10.50 -3.96
N GLN A 129 -21.66 11.53 -3.78
CA GLN A 129 -21.71 12.74 -4.58
C GLN A 129 -21.34 12.47 -6.05
N CYS A 130 -20.32 11.66 -6.32
CA CYS A 130 -19.96 11.23 -7.67
C CYS A 130 -21.14 10.58 -8.40
N VAL A 131 -21.81 9.63 -7.74
CA VAL A 131 -23.00 8.94 -8.26
C VAL A 131 -24.13 9.94 -8.54
N LEU A 132 -24.40 10.86 -7.62
CA LEU A 132 -25.43 11.88 -7.79
C LEU A 132 -25.10 12.84 -8.95
N CYS A 133 -23.85 13.32 -9.05
CA CYS A 133 -23.40 14.20 -10.13
C CYS A 133 -23.63 13.57 -11.51
N LEU A 134 -23.33 12.28 -11.70
CA LEU A 134 -23.63 11.56 -12.96
C LEU A 134 -25.13 11.55 -13.28
N ARG A 135 -25.97 11.26 -12.27
CA ARG A 135 -27.43 11.20 -12.42
C ARG A 135 -28.04 12.57 -12.73
N MET A 136 -27.49 13.64 -12.15
CA MET A 136 -27.87 15.03 -12.39
C MET A 136 -27.44 15.53 -13.77
N ILE A 137 -26.23 15.18 -14.23
CA ILE A 137 -25.77 15.48 -15.59
C ILE A 137 -26.66 14.77 -16.62
N GLY A 138 -26.93 13.47 -16.43
CA GLY A 138 -27.82 12.70 -17.32
C GLY A 138 -29.22 13.31 -17.41
N PHE A 139 -29.81 13.66 -16.26
CA PHE A 139 -31.11 14.36 -16.18
C PHE A 139 -31.15 15.67 -16.99
N SER A 140 -30.11 16.51 -16.88
CA SER A 140 -30.03 17.76 -17.67
C SER A 140 -29.94 17.50 -19.17
N MET A 141 -29.25 16.43 -19.58
CA MET A 141 -29.12 16.03 -20.98
C MET A 141 -30.40 15.41 -21.55
N ASP A 142 -31.13 14.60 -20.76
CA ASP A 142 -32.44 14.07 -21.13
C ASP A 142 -33.45 15.21 -21.38
N PHE A 143 -33.39 16.26 -20.55
CA PHE A 143 -34.23 17.46 -20.67
C PHE A 143 -33.89 18.32 -21.89
N TRP A 144 -32.61 18.42 -22.24
CA TRP A 144 -32.16 19.08 -23.46
C TRP A 144 -32.54 18.30 -24.72
N ASP A 145 -32.36 16.97 -24.76
CA ASP A 145 -32.76 16.19 -25.94
C ASP A 145 -34.29 16.19 -26.16
N GLY A 146 -35.10 16.40 -25.11
CA GLY A 146 -36.54 16.65 -25.22
C GLY A 146 -36.93 17.91 -25.99
N GLU A 147 -36.02 18.88 -26.12
CA GLU A 147 -36.21 20.10 -26.92
C GLU A 147 -36.39 19.79 -28.42
N LYS A 148 -35.64 18.81 -28.93
CA LYS A 148 -35.68 18.38 -30.34
C LYS A 148 -37.01 17.68 -30.69
N LEU A 149 -37.59 16.96 -29.73
CA LEU A 149 -38.92 16.38 -29.89
C LEU A 149 -40.01 17.46 -29.84
N LYS A 150 -39.85 18.49 -29.01
CA LYS A 150 -40.77 19.64 -28.92
C LYS A 150 -40.83 20.43 -30.24
N SER A 151 -39.71 20.60 -30.95
CA SER A 151 -39.69 21.22 -32.28
C SER A 151 -40.33 20.35 -33.36
N SER A 152 -40.08 19.02 -33.38
CA SER A 152 -40.77 18.10 -34.30
C SER A 152 -42.28 17.97 -34.04
N TYR A 153 -42.73 18.06 -32.79
CA TYR A 153 -44.16 18.07 -32.47
C TYR A 153 -44.84 19.37 -32.92
N SER A 154 -44.12 20.49 -32.94
CA SER A 154 -44.64 21.78 -33.40
C SER A 154 -44.86 21.84 -34.91
N SER A 155 -44.07 21.13 -35.72
CA SER A 155 -44.26 21.04 -37.17
C SER A 155 -45.35 20.04 -37.59
N SER A 156 -45.81 19.16 -36.68
CA SER A 156 -46.81 18.12 -36.97
C SER A 156 -48.28 18.54 -36.75
N LYS A 157 -48.56 19.82 -36.48
CA LYS A 157 -49.92 20.33 -36.17
C LYS A 157 -50.92 20.33 -37.33
N THR A 158 -50.54 19.88 -38.52
CA THR A 158 -51.38 19.78 -39.73
C THR A 158 -51.72 18.34 -40.15
N ALA A 159 -51.63 17.36 -39.24
CA ALA A 159 -52.15 16.01 -39.44
C ALA A 159 -52.97 15.53 -38.24
N SER A 160 -54.27 15.85 -38.23
CA SER A 160 -55.22 15.30 -37.26
C SER A 160 -55.68 13.89 -37.64
N ASN A 161 -56.10 13.11 -36.62
CA ASN A 161 -57.00 11.98 -36.74
C ASN A 161 -56.64 10.84 -37.73
N ARG A 162 -55.55 10.10 -37.46
CA ARG A 162 -55.39 8.65 -37.74
C ARG A 162 -54.01 8.17 -37.27
N THR A 163 -53.96 7.31 -36.24
CA THR A 163 -52.90 6.30 -35.89
C THR A 163 -52.82 5.94 -34.39
N THR A 164 -53.94 5.93 -33.65
CA THR A 164 -53.97 5.35 -32.28
C THR A 164 -53.99 3.81 -32.27
N ASN A 165 -54.38 3.14 -33.36
CA ASN A 165 -54.52 1.67 -33.41
C ASN A 165 -53.40 0.93 -34.15
N SER A 166 -52.33 1.61 -34.57
CA SER A 166 -51.23 1.02 -35.36
C SER A 166 -49.92 0.84 -34.59
N PHE A 167 -49.76 1.46 -33.43
CA PHE A 167 -48.54 1.34 -32.62
C PHE A 167 -48.50 0.08 -31.74
N GLU A 168 -49.65 -0.53 -31.42
CA GLU A 168 -49.72 -1.74 -30.58
C GLU A 168 -49.43 -3.04 -31.35
N LYS A 169 -49.48 -3.05 -32.69
CA LYS A 169 -49.41 -4.28 -33.49
C LYS A 169 -48.01 -4.77 -33.88
N ASN A 170 -46.95 -3.98 -33.62
CA ASN A 170 -45.57 -4.32 -34.02
C ASN A 170 -44.64 -4.70 -32.82
N GLN A 171 -45.19 -5.14 -31.68
CA GLN A 171 -44.38 -5.63 -30.55
C GLN A 171 -44.01 -7.12 -30.60
N ASN A 172 -44.56 -7.88 -31.55
CA ASN A 172 -44.12 -9.27 -31.79
C ASN A 172 -42.96 -9.30 -32.80
N ASN A 173 -41.95 -10.13 -32.50
CA ASN A 173 -40.75 -10.40 -33.32
C ASN A 173 -39.59 -9.37 -33.26
N ASN A 174 -39.15 -9.00 -32.06
CA ASN A 174 -37.73 -9.14 -31.62
C ASN A 174 -37.49 -8.48 -30.24
N LEU A 175 -37.03 -9.27 -29.26
CA LEU A 175 -36.74 -8.80 -27.90
C LEU A 175 -35.58 -7.78 -27.87
N PRO A 176 -35.68 -6.67 -27.10
CA PRO A 176 -34.62 -5.68 -27.00
C PRO A 176 -33.39 -6.21 -26.25
N LYS A 177 -32.25 -6.31 -26.94
CA LYS A 177 -30.94 -6.77 -26.39
C LYS A 177 -30.21 -5.73 -25.49
N GLN A 178 -30.90 -4.89 -24.70
CA GLN A 178 -30.26 -3.90 -23.80
C GLN A 178 -31.06 -3.73 -22.49
N PRO A 179 -30.40 -3.40 -21.35
CA PRO A 179 -31.09 -3.19 -20.07
C PRO A 179 -32.00 -1.96 -20.11
N ILE A 180 -33.07 -2.00 -19.32
CA ILE A 180 -34.14 -0.98 -19.27
C ILE A 180 -33.66 0.35 -18.66
N SER A 181 -32.54 0.35 -17.94
CA SER A 181 -31.95 1.56 -17.33
C SER A 181 -31.86 2.77 -18.28
N PHE A 182 -31.53 2.53 -19.55
CA PHE A 182 -31.38 3.54 -20.61
C PHE A 182 -32.00 3.09 -21.94
N GLU A 183 -33.33 2.94 -21.97
CA GLU A 183 -34.11 2.75 -23.20
C GLU A 183 -33.82 3.82 -24.28
N ARG A 184 -34.26 3.60 -25.53
CA ARG A 184 -34.07 4.59 -26.63
C ARG A 184 -34.84 5.91 -26.41
N ASN A 185 -35.89 5.89 -25.58
CA ASN A 185 -36.85 6.98 -25.39
C ASN A 185 -36.75 7.61 -23.98
N ILE A 186 -35.59 8.14 -23.63
CA ILE A 186 -35.30 8.73 -22.29
C ILE A 186 -35.57 10.24 -22.19
N GLN A 187 -35.99 10.89 -23.26
CA GLN A 187 -36.04 12.35 -23.37
C GLN A 187 -37.18 12.97 -22.52
N LEU A 188 -36.88 14.06 -21.80
CA LEU A 188 -37.84 14.76 -20.95
C LEU A 188 -38.40 16.01 -21.64
N ILE A 189 -39.66 15.94 -22.09
CA ILE A 189 -40.33 17.05 -22.80
C ILE A 189 -40.58 18.24 -21.87
N LYS A 190 -41.04 17.98 -20.63
CA LYS A 190 -41.31 18.96 -19.58
C LYS A 190 -40.35 18.75 -18.41
N LEU A 191 -40.01 19.82 -17.69
CA LEU A 191 -39.19 19.75 -16.48
C LEU A 191 -40.02 19.10 -15.36
N PRO A 192 -39.55 18.00 -14.74
CA PRO A 192 -40.21 17.40 -13.58
C PRO A 192 -40.17 18.32 -12.36
N SER A 193 -41.03 18.08 -11.37
CA SER A 193 -41.01 18.87 -10.14
C SER A 193 -39.70 18.66 -9.35
N LEU A 194 -39.30 19.66 -8.56
CA LEU A 194 -38.15 19.53 -7.65
C LEU A 194 -38.36 18.35 -6.69
N PHE A 195 -39.61 18.09 -6.27
CA PHE A 195 -39.96 17.00 -5.37
C PHE A 195 -39.77 15.60 -6.00
N GLU A 196 -40.12 15.41 -7.27
CA GLU A 196 -39.79 14.18 -8.01
C GLU A 196 -38.28 14.08 -8.27
N THR A 197 -37.60 15.21 -8.49
CA THR A 197 -36.15 15.28 -8.69
C THR A 197 -35.37 14.83 -7.45
N ILE A 198 -35.82 15.23 -6.25
CA ILE A 198 -35.28 14.75 -4.97
C ILE A 198 -35.54 13.25 -4.77
N GLY A 199 -36.75 12.76 -5.10
CA GLY A 199 -37.09 11.33 -5.02
C GLY A 199 -36.24 10.46 -5.94
N TYR A 200 -36.00 10.93 -7.17
CA TYR A 200 -35.04 10.33 -8.08
C TYR A 200 -33.62 10.36 -7.48
N ALA A 201 -33.10 11.53 -7.12
CA ALA A 201 -31.75 11.73 -6.59
C ALA A 201 -31.42 10.78 -5.42
N HIS A 202 -32.34 10.64 -4.46
CA HIS A 202 -32.15 9.86 -3.25
C HIS A 202 -32.85 8.48 -3.25
N PHE A 203 -33.15 7.90 -4.42
CA PHE A 203 -33.82 6.60 -4.52
C PHE A 203 -33.15 5.52 -3.65
N PHE A 204 -33.89 4.97 -2.68
CA PHE A 204 -33.36 4.18 -1.58
C PHE A 204 -32.56 2.93 -1.98
N GLY A 205 -32.83 2.32 -3.15
CA GLY A 205 -32.11 1.14 -3.64
C GLY A 205 -30.89 1.42 -4.52
N ALA A 206 -30.68 2.68 -4.93
CA ALA A 206 -29.75 3.04 -6.02
C ALA A 206 -28.84 4.25 -5.75
N PHE A 207 -29.12 5.09 -4.73
CA PHE A 207 -28.38 6.34 -4.52
C PHE A 207 -26.88 6.17 -4.23
N LEU A 208 -26.45 4.96 -3.86
CA LEU A 208 -25.05 4.60 -3.59
C LEU A 208 -24.33 3.96 -4.79
N ILE A 209 -25.03 3.57 -5.88
CA ILE A 209 -24.47 2.68 -6.91
C ILE A 209 -24.76 3.18 -8.32
N GLY A 210 -23.87 4.04 -8.82
CA GLY A 210 -23.79 4.48 -10.21
C GLY A 210 -25.04 5.21 -10.74
N PRO A 211 -25.02 5.63 -12.00
CA PRO A 211 -26.21 6.09 -12.68
C PRO A 211 -27.06 4.88 -13.08
N GLN A 212 -27.73 4.25 -12.10
CA GLN A 212 -28.38 2.95 -12.32
C GLN A 212 -29.55 3.00 -13.31
N PHE A 213 -30.26 4.13 -13.41
CA PHE A 213 -31.37 4.33 -14.35
C PHE A 213 -31.63 5.81 -14.67
N SER A 214 -32.23 6.05 -15.84
CA SER A 214 -32.74 7.34 -16.31
C SER A 214 -33.95 7.84 -15.52
N PHE A 215 -34.21 9.16 -15.57
CA PHE A 215 -35.38 9.75 -14.93
C PHE A 215 -36.69 9.25 -15.56
N HIS A 216 -36.70 8.94 -16.86
CA HIS A 216 -37.86 8.39 -17.55
C HIS A 216 -38.33 7.04 -16.94
N LEU A 217 -37.39 6.15 -16.60
CA LEU A 217 -37.74 4.89 -15.91
C LEU A 217 -38.31 5.15 -14.50
N TYR A 218 -37.78 6.16 -13.79
CA TYR A 218 -38.32 6.57 -12.50
C TYR A 218 -39.78 7.06 -12.61
N GLN A 219 -40.12 7.80 -13.67
CA GLN A 219 -41.51 8.18 -13.94
C GLN A 219 -42.41 6.97 -14.22
N LYS A 220 -41.98 6.02 -15.07
CA LYS A 220 -42.72 4.75 -15.29
C LYS A 220 -42.94 3.99 -13.98
N PHE A 221 -41.95 3.99 -13.08
CA PHE A 221 -42.05 3.35 -11.77
C PHE A 221 -43.09 4.02 -10.88
N LEU A 222 -43.12 5.36 -10.80
CA LEU A 222 -44.14 6.11 -10.05
C LEU A 222 -45.56 5.91 -10.61
N THR A 223 -45.73 5.83 -11.93
CA THR A 223 -47.03 5.52 -12.56
C THR A 223 -47.39 4.03 -12.48
N ALA A 224 -46.46 3.16 -12.10
CA ALA A 224 -46.50 1.70 -12.22
C ALA A 224 -46.65 1.15 -13.67
N SER A 225 -46.40 1.98 -14.68
CA SER A 225 -46.40 1.56 -16.10
C SER A 225 -45.14 0.79 -16.52
N VAL A 226 -44.37 0.27 -15.56
CA VAL A 226 -43.30 -0.72 -15.78
C VAL A 226 -43.88 -2.11 -16.03
N PHE A 227 -45.12 -2.38 -15.57
CA PHE A 227 -45.75 -3.69 -15.71
C PHE A 227 -46.77 -3.69 -16.87
N PRO A 228 -46.74 -4.69 -17.77
CA PRO A 228 -47.57 -4.71 -18.99
C PRO A 228 -49.07 -4.99 -18.73
N ILE A 229 -49.40 -5.44 -17.53
CA ILE A 229 -50.76 -5.63 -17.01
C ILE A 229 -50.69 -5.13 -15.55
N ASN A 230 -51.76 -4.54 -14.99
CA ASN A 230 -51.83 -4.01 -13.62
C ASN A 230 -51.65 -5.07 -12.49
N LYS A 231 -51.13 -6.26 -12.81
CA LYS A 231 -50.80 -7.36 -11.92
C LYS A 231 -49.28 -7.42 -11.75
N ILE A 232 -48.80 -7.19 -10.53
CA ILE A 232 -47.36 -7.23 -10.22
C ILE A 232 -46.82 -8.64 -10.54
N PRO A 233 -45.76 -8.78 -11.36
CA PRO A 233 -45.20 -10.08 -11.70
C PRO A 233 -44.67 -10.81 -10.45
N SER A 234 -44.83 -12.13 -10.43
CA SER A 234 -44.38 -12.99 -9.34
C SER A 234 -42.87 -13.25 -9.39
N GLY A 235 -42.32 -13.90 -8.36
CA GLY A 235 -40.91 -14.33 -8.34
C GLY A 235 -39.86 -13.30 -7.90
N SER A 236 -40.19 -12.01 -7.80
CA SER A 236 -39.25 -10.97 -7.31
C SER A 236 -38.65 -11.28 -5.94
N TYR A 237 -39.42 -11.81 -4.99
CA TYR A 237 -38.91 -12.21 -3.67
C TYR A 237 -37.78 -13.24 -3.79
N ARG A 238 -37.94 -14.23 -4.66
CA ARG A 238 -36.92 -15.27 -4.93
C ARG A 238 -35.72 -14.69 -5.68
N ALA A 239 -35.93 -13.75 -6.59
CA ALA A 239 -34.86 -13.06 -7.31
C ALA A 239 -34.06 -12.12 -6.38
N ALA A 240 -34.72 -11.32 -5.54
CA ALA A 240 -34.12 -10.46 -4.54
C ALA A 240 -33.33 -11.27 -3.49
N LEU A 241 -33.89 -12.36 -2.97
CA LEU A 241 -33.20 -13.26 -2.05
C LEU A 241 -31.99 -13.94 -2.72
N LYS A 242 -32.08 -14.31 -4.00
CA LYS A 242 -30.95 -14.84 -4.77
C LYS A 242 -29.83 -13.80 -4.90
N SER A 243 -30.14 -12.55 -5.22
CA SER A 243 -29.14 -11.47 -5.28
C SER A 243 -28.54 -11.16 -3.90
N LEU A 244 -29.35 -11.09 -2.83
CA LEU A 244 -28.86 -10.93 -1.46
C LEU A 244 -27.88 -12.05 -1.06
N THR A 245 -28.29 -13.31 -1.26
CA THR A 245 -27.49 -14.49 -0.89
C THR A 245 -26.19 -14.56 -1.70
N LEU A 246 -26.26 -14.37 -3.02
CA LEU A 246 -25.08 -14.41 -3.88
C LEU A 246 -24.12 -13.25 -3.57
N GLY A 247 -24.64 -12.05 -3.33
CA GLY A 247 -23.83 -10.89 -2.95
C GLY A 247 -23.16 -11.06 -1.58
N ALA A 248 -23.85 -11.67 -0.61
CA ALA A 248 -23.28 -12.02 0.68
C ALA A 248 -22.19 -13.11 0.56
N LEU A 249 -22.39 -14.13 -0.28
CA LEU A 249 -21.36 -15.13 -0.58
C LEU A 249 -20.13 -14.50 -1.24
N TYR A 250 -20.30 -13.56 -2.17
CA TYR A 250 -19.19 -12.81 -2.76
C TYR A 250 -18.44 -11.96 -1.73
N LEU A 251 -19.14 -11.29 -0.80
CA LEU A 251 -18.48 -10.54 0.27
C LEU A 251 -17.76 -11.48 1.25
N GLY A 252 -18.34 -12.63 1.59
CA GLY A 252 -17.71 -13.63 2.46
C GLY A 252 -16.45 -14.23 1.83
N ALA A 253 -16.53 -14.67 0.57
CA ALA A 253 -15.40 -15.18 -0.18
C ALA A 253 -14.30 -14.11 -0.35
N TYR A 254 -14.68 -12.85 -0.64
CA TYR A 254 -13.73 -11.73 -0.68
C TYR A 254 -13.08 -11.50 0.69
N GLN A 255 -13.84 -11.46 1.79
CA GLN A 255 -13.31 -11.22 3.14
C GLN A 255 -12.35 -12.33 3.58
N ILE A 256 -12.69 -13.59 3.29
CA ILE A 256 -11.81 -14.74 3.52
C ILE A 256 -10.54 -14.58 2.68
N GLY A 257 -10.65 -14.32 1.38
CA GLY A 257 -9.51 -14.08 0.49
C GLY A 257 -8.62 -12.91 0.92
N ALA A 258 -9.21 -11.78 1.32
CA ALA A 258 -8.50 -10.60 1.79
C ALA A 258 -7.79 -10.81 3.15
N THR A 259 -8.20 -11.81 3.93
CA THR A 259 -7.49 -12.23 5.14
C THR A 259 -6.16 -12.91 4.80
N TYR A 260 -6.09 -13.60 3.65
CA TYR A 260 -4.85 -14.18 3.13
C TYR A 260 -4.07 -13.22 2.21
N PHE A 261 -4.74 -12.26 1.58
CA PHE A 261 -4.16 -11.31 0.61
C PHE A 261 -4.63 -9.86 0.86
N PRO A 262 -4.17 -9.20 1.94
CA PRO A 262 -4.54 -7.81 2.23
C PRO A 262 -4.01 -6.85 1.15
N ILE A 263 -4.65 -5.71 0.90
CA ILE A 263 -4.27 -4.81 -0.21
C ILE A 263 -2.80 -4.33 -0.10
N GLY A 264 -2.31 -4.09 1.12
CA GLY A 264 -0.91 -3.72 1.37
C GLY A 264 0.11 -4.80 0.96
N TYR A 265 -0.32 -6.06 0.85
CA TYR A 265 0.48 -7.17 0.33
C TYR A 265 1.03 -6.88 -1.06
N LEU A 266 0.25 -6.22 -1.93
CA LEU A 266 0.64 -5.83 -3.31
C LEU A 266 1.94 -5.03 -3.42
N ILE A 267 2.40 -4.43 -2.31
CA ILE A 267 3.59 -3.56 -2.22
C ILE A 267 4.71 -4.26 -1.42
N THR A 268 4.47 -5.46 -0.88
CA THR A 268 5.46 -6.26 -0.15
C THR A 268 6.31 -7.10 -1.11
N LYS A 269 7.53 -7.47 -0.69
CA LYS A 269 8.36 -8.45 -1.41
C LYS A 269 7.68 -9.83 -1.50
N GLU A 270 6.93 -10.19 -0.47
CA GLU A 270 6.20 -11.46 -0.33
C GLU A 270 5.15 -11.67 -1.44
N TYR A 271 4.59 -10.58 -1.99
CA TYR A 271 3.71 -10.62 -3.16
C TYR A 271 4.45 -10.89 -4.49
N ALA A 272 5.73 -10.53 -4.60
CA ALA A 272 6.53 -10.80 -5.81
C ALA A 272 6.82 -12.30 -6.01
N GLU A 273 6.65 -13.10 -4.95
CA GLU A 273 7.00 -14.53 -4.93
C GLU A 273 5.78 -15.45 -5.12
N ASN A 274 4.55 -14.90 -5.15
CA ASN A 274 3.32 -15.69 -5.13
C ASN A 274 2.48 -15.61 -6.41
N SER A 275 1.81 -16.73 -6.73
CA SER A 275 1.10 -16.88 -8.00
C SER A 275 -0.13 -15.96 -8.15
N PHE A 276 -0.42 -15.60 -9.39
CA PHE A 276 -1.22 -14.44 -9.77
C PHE A 276 -2.75 -14.52 -9.50
N PHE A 277 -3.31 -15.69 -9.21
CA PHE A 277 -4.67 -16.07 -9.62
C PHE A 277 -5.88 -15.69 -8.73
N GLN A 278 -5.77 -14.83 -7.70
CA GLN A 278 -6.80 -14.78 -6.63
C GLN A 278 -7.25 -13.37 -6.13
N ARG A 279 -8.03 -12.58 -6.88
CA ARG A 279 -8.76 -11.40 -6.34
C ARG A 279 -10.14 -11.19 -7.01
N LEU A 280 -11.16 -10.76 -6.26
CA LEU A 280 -12.49 -10.47 -6.83
C LEU A 280 -13.34 -9.50 -5.98
N TYR A 281 -14.02 -8.53 -6.61
CA TYR A 281 -14.88 -7.54 -5.95
C TYR A 281 -16.26 -7.40 -6.64
N LEU A 282 -17.22 -8.27 -6.32
CA LEU A 282 -18.58 -8.24 -6.92
C LEU A 282 -19.75 -8.12 -5.93
N GLY A 283 -19.48 -8.23 -4.61
CA GLY A 283 -20.52 -8.42 -3.60
C GLY A 283 -21.48 -7.23 -3.43
N ILE A 284 -20.94 -6.02 -3.19
CA ILE A 284 -21.74 -4.83 -2.81
C ILE A 284 -22.82 -4.50 -3.86
N TRP A 285 -22.45 -4.49 -5.14
CA TRP A 285 -23.38 -4.16 -6.24
C TRP A 285 -24.48 -5.21 -6.40
N THR A 286 -24.12 -6.48 -6.20
CA THR A 286 -25.06 -7.61 -6.23
C THR A 286 -26.07 -7.53 -5.08
N ILE A 287 -25.68 -7.07 -3.88
CA ILE A 287 -26.62 -6.90 -2.77
C ILE A 287 -27.60 -5.76 -3.05
N SER A 288 -27.18 -4.58 -3.53
CA SER A 288 -28.13 -3.46 -3.73
C SER A 288 -29.15 -3.74 -4.85
N GLU A 289 -28.74 -4.46 -5.90
CA GLU A 289 -29.62 -4.92 -6.99
C GLU A 289 -30.88 -5.62 -6.44
N GLY A 290 -30.75 -6.47 -5.42
CA GLY A 290 -31.89 -7.16 -4.82
C GLY A 290 -32.93 -6.23 -4.18
N SER A 291 -32.55 -5.05 -3.70
CA SER A 291 -33.50 -4.05 -3.20
C SER A 291 -34.32 -3.40 -4.33
N CYS A 292 -33.69 -3.16 -5.49
CA CYS A 292 -34.36 -2.67 -6.71
C CYS A 292 -35.26 -3.74 -7.35
N ILE A 293 -34.86 -5.02 -7.30
CA ILE A 293 -35.71 -6.15 -7.69
C ILE A 293 -36.94 -6.23 -6.79
N LEU A 294 -36.76 -6.07 -5.47
CA LEU A 294 -37.85 -6.17 -4.52
C LEU A 294 -38.85 -5.02 -4.67
N SER A 295 -38.37 -3.78 -4.84
CA SER A 295 -39.22 -2.59 -5.04
C SER A 295 -39.97 -2.62 -6.37
N GLY A 296 -39.50 -3.40 -7.35
CA GLY A 296 -40.18 -3.67 -8.62
C GLY A 296 -39.58 -2.94 -9.84
N ILE A 297 -38.67 -1.99 -9.63
CA ILE A 297 -38.10 -1.15 -10.71
C ILE A 297 -37.17 -1.93 -11.66
N SER A 298 -36.68 -3.10 -11.26
CA SER A 298 -35.80 -3.96 -12.08
C SER A 298 -36.51 -5.00 -12.96
N PHE A 299 -37.85 -4.96 -13.06
CA PHE A 299 -38.58 -5.81 -14.00
C PHE A 299 -38.18 -5.48 -15.44
N ASN A 300 -37.88 -6.51 -16.24
CA ASN A 300 -37.48 -6.35 -17.63
C ASN A 300 -38.61 -6.81 -18.58
N ASN A 301 -38.82 -8.13 -18.68
CA ASN A 301 -39.85 -8.72 -19.51
C ASN A 301 -40.22 -10.12 -18.95
N TYR A 302 -41.05 -10.87 -19.67
CA TYR A 302 -41.18 -12.31 -19.50
C TYR A 302 -40.22 -13.06 -20.44
N ASP A 303 -39.61 -14.13 -19.96
CA ASP A 303 -38.79 -15.05 -20.76
C ASP A 303 -39.67 -15.92 -21.69
N LYS A 304 -39.03 -16.76 -22.52
CA LYS A 304 -39.72 -17.70 -23.43
C LYS A 304 -40.61 -18.72 -22.70
N GLU A 305 -40.44 -18.89 -21.39
CA GLU A 305 -41.19 -19.82 -20.54
C GLU A 305 -42.32 -19.11 -19.76
N GLY A 306 -42.54 -17.81 -20.00
CA GLY A 306 -43.59 -17.02 -19.36
C GLY A 306 -43.26 -16.53 -17.94
N LYS A 307 -41.99 -16.54 -17.56
CA LYS A 307 -41.52 -16.18 -16.20
C LYS A 307 -40.84 -14.82 -16.20
N ALA A 308 -41.08 -14.05 -15.14
CA ALA A 308 -40.63 -12.66 -15.04
C ALA A 308 -39.10 -12.55 -14.87
N GLU A 309 -38.45 -11.82 -15.79
CA GLU A 309 -37.05 -11.43 -15.69
C GLU A 309 -36.89 -10.17 -14.82
N TRP A 310 -35.96 -10.24 -13.88
CA TRP A 310 -35.67 -9.18 -12.90
C TRP A 310 -34.25 -8.60 -13.05
N ASN A 311 -33.74 -8.60 -14.29
CA ASN A 311 -32.38 -8.19 -14.68
C ASN A 311 -32.31 -6.76 -15.24
N GLY A 312 -33.42 -6.00 -15.27
CA GLY A 312 -33.52 -4.73 -16.00
C GLY A 312 -32.56 -3.61 -15.53
N LEU A 313 -32.04 -3.72 -14.29
CA LEU A 313 -31.04 -2.83 -13.69
C LEU A 313 -29.75 -3.55 -13.25
N ALA A 314 -29.50 -4.75 -13.76
CA ALA A 314 -28.32 -5.53 -13.39
C ALA A 314 -27.03 -4.76 -13.74
N ASN A 315 -26.20 -4.47 -12.74
CA ASN A 315 -24.92 -3.78 -12.95
C ASN A 315 -23.74 -4.74 -13.20
N VAL A 316 -23.95 -6.04 -12.96
CA VAL A 316 -22.99 -7.12 -13.25
C VAL A 316 -23.72 -8.35 -13.77
N GLU A 317 -23.37 -8.80 -14.98
CA GLU A 317 -23.80 -10.09 -15.52
C GLU A 317 -22.89 -11.22 -14.97
N LYS A 318 -23.04 -11.56 -13.67
CA LYS A 318 -22.14 -12.45 -12.90
C LYS A 318 -21.46 -13.56 -13.73
N TRP A 319 -22.24 -14.47 -14.32
CA TRP A 319 -21.68 -15.60 -15.09
C TRP A 319 -20.88 -15.19 -16.34
N LYS A 320 -21.25 -14.11 -17.04
CA LYS A 320 -20.49 -13.63 -18.20
C LYS A 320 -19.21 -12.88 -17.81
N PHE A 321 -19.18 -12.31 -16.61
CA PHE A 321 -17.98 -11.69 -16.06
C PHE A 321 -16.98 -12.76 -15.57
N GLU A 322 -17.44 -13.70 -14.74
CA GLU A 322 -16.58 -14.75 -14.14
C GLU A 322 -15.94 -15.66 -15.19
N PHE A 323 -16.68 -15.99 -16.26
CA PHE A 323 -16.23 -16.87 -17.34
C PHE A 323 -15.92 -16.10 -18.64
N ALA A 324 -15.57 -14.82 -18.53
CA ALA A 324 -15.21 -14.00 -19.68
C ALA A 324 -13.94 -14.54 -20.36
N THR A 325 -14.03 -14.78 -21.67
CA THR A 325 -12.89 -15.17 -22.51
C THR A 325 -12.25 -13.98 -23.23
N SER A 326 -12.71 -12.75 -22.96
CA SER A 326 -12.15 -11.52 -23.51
C SER A 326 -12.41 -10.29 -22.64
N LEU A 327 -11.55 -9.26 -22.77
CA LEU A 327 -11.66 -8.01 -22.03
C LEU A 327 -12.90 -7.24 -22.48
N THR A 328 -13.21 -7.34 -23.78
CA THR A 328 -14.48 -6.87 -24.34
C THR A 328 -15.70 -7.48 -23.64
N GLN A 329 -15.68 -8.77 -23.28
CA GLN A 329 -16.76 -9.39 -22.51
C GLN A 329 -16.82 -8.86 -21.06
N ILE A 330 -15.67 -8.64 -20.41
CA ILE A 330 -15.60 -8.03 -19.07
C ILE A 330 -16.22 -6.63 -19.07
N VAL A 331 -15.80 -5.74 -19.99
CA VAL A 331 -16.28 -4.35 -20.04
C VAL A 331 -17.78 -4.26 -20.29
N VAL A 332 -18.38 -5.21 -21.01
CA VAL A 332 -19.84 -5.25 -21.22
C VAL A 332 -20.59 -5.86 -20.03
N SER A 333 -20.00 -6.86 -19.36
CA SER A 333 -20.62 -7.58 -18.24
C SER A 333 -20.39 -6.96 -16.86
N PHE A 334 -19.44 -6.03 -16.73
CA PHE A 334 -19.15 -5.27 -15.51
C PHE A 334 -19.57 -3.80 -15.64
N ASN A 335 -20.05 -3.23 -14.53
CA ASN A 335 -20.50 -1.84 -14.40
C ASN A 335 -21.48 -1.41 -15.52
N THR A 336 -22.35 -2.33 -15.93
CA THR A 336 -23.09 -2.27 -17.19
C THR A 336 -23.90 -0.97 -17.33
N ASN A 337 -24.56 -0.49 -16.28
CA ASN A 337 -25.36 0.74 -16.35
C ASN A 337 -24.48 1.99 -16.52
N THR A 338 -23.33 2.06 -15.85
CA THR A 338 -22.36 3.17 -16.04
C THR A 338 -21.79 3.16 -17.45
N ASN A 339 -21.49 1.98 -18.01
CA ASN A 339 -21.00 1.88 -19.38
C ASN A 339 -22.08 2.26 -20.42
N PHE A 340 -23.36 1.93 -20.18
CA PHE A 340 -24.47 2.45 -20.99
C PHE A 340 -24.67 3.96 -20.84
N TRP A 341 -24.53 4.50 -19.62
CA TRP A 341 -24.59 5.94 -19.35
C TRP A 341 -23.47 6.68 -20.10
N THR A 342 -22.21 6.28 -19.91
CA THR A 342 -21.04 6.91 -20.57
C THR A 342 -21.15 6.80 -22.09
N LYS A 343 -21.59 5.66 -22.62
CA LYS A 343 -21.87 5.49 -24.05
C LYS A 343 -22.93 6.46 -24.57
N THR A 344 -23.96 6.74 -23.76
CA THR A 344 -25.13 7.52 -24.17
C THR A 344 -24.92 9.03 -24.02
N TYR A 345 -24.36 9.47 -22.90
CA TYR A 345 -24.23 10.88 -22.55
C TYR A 345 -22.87 11.47 -22.92
N ILE A 346 -21.79 10.68 -22.91
CA ILE A 346 -20.42 11.14 -23.20
C ILE A 346 -20.00 10.72 -24.60
N PHE A 347 -19.77 9.43 -24.84
CA PHE A 347 -19.18 8.93 -26.08
C PHE A 347 -19.94 9.38 -27.34
N LYS A 348 -21.25 9.13 -27.41
CA LYS A 348 -22.09 9.56 -28.56
C LYS A 348 -22.03 11.07 -28.79
N ARG A 349 -21.88 11.87 -27.74
CA ARG A 349 -21.77 13.34 -27.83
C ARG A 349 -20.36 13.82 -28.17
N LEU A 350 -19.34 12.96 -28.17
CA LEU A 350 -17.98 13.27 -28.61
C LEU A 350 -17.68 12.83 -30.06
N ILE A 351 -18.59 12.09 -30.71
CA ILE A 351 -18.41 11.59 -32.09
C ILE A 351 -18.23 12.72 -33.12
N PHE A 352 -18.74 13.94 -32.85
CA PHE A 352 -18.59 15.09 -33.76
C PHE A 352 -17.13 15.52 -33.95
N LEU A 353 -16.19 15.08 -33.10
CA LEU A 353 -14.76 15.30 -33.23
C LEU A 353 -14.11 14.49 -34.37
N GLY A 354 -14.88 13.75 -35.17
CA GLY A 354 -14.43 13.00 -36.34
C GLY A 354 -13.60 11.73 -36.03
N ASN A 355 -13.05 11.60 -34.82
CA ASN A 355 -12.14 10.52 -34.44
C ASN A 355 -12.71 9.64 -33.31
N LYS A 356 -13.09 8.41 -33.67
CA LYS A 356 -13.64 7.40 -32.75
C LYS A 356 -12.69 7.01 -31.61
N ASN A 357 -11.38 6.99 -31.86
CA ASN A 357 -10.38 6.65 -30.85
C ASN A 357 -10.25 7.79 -29.84
N LEU A 358 -10.25 9.05 -30.31
CA LEU A 358 -10.27 10.23 -29.45
C LEU A 358 -11.53 10.27 -28.58
N SER A 359 -12.71 10.00 -29.15
CA SER A 359 -13.97 9.90 -28.38
C SER A 359 -13.92 8.79 -27.31
N SER A 360 -13.21 7.69 -27.58
CA SER A 360 -13.02 6.57 -26.63
C SER A 360 -12.08 6.98 -25.48
N ILE A 361 -10.91 7.54 -25.81
CA ILE A 361 -9.93 8.03 -24.83
C ILE A 361 -10.55 9.10 -23.92
N LEU A 362 -11.27 10.07 -24.48
CA LEU A 362 -11.95 11.10 -23.68
C LEU A 362 -13.06 10.53 -22.78
N SER A 363 -13.73 9.45 -23.19
CA SER A 363 -14.70 8.75 -22.34
C SER A 363 -14.03 7.99 -21.17
N LEU A 364 -12.83 7.46 -21.39
CA LEU A 364 -12.02 6.79 -20.35
C LEU A 364 -11.39 7.80 -19.39
N VAL A 365 -10.90 8.95 -19.88
CA VAL A 365 -10.44 10.07 -19.05
C VAL A 365 -11.59 10.63 -18.21
N PHE A 366 -12.81 10.73 -18.77
CA PHE A 366 -14.01 11.08 -18.01
C PHE A 366 -14.26 10.08 -16.87
N LEU A 367 -14.21 8.77 -17.14
CA LEU A 367 -14.37 7.75 -16.09
C LEU A 367 -13.28 7.88 -15.00
N ALA A 368 -12.02 8.10 -15.38
CA ALA A 368 -10.92 8.30 -14.43
C ALA A 368 -11.15 9.50 -13.50
N VAL A 369 -11.48 10.68 -14.06
CA VAL A 369 -11.79 11.90 -13.29
C VAL A 369 -12.93 11.66 -12.29
N TRP A 370 -13.94 10.89 -12.69
CA TRP A 370 -15.09 10.59 -11.82
C TRP A 370 -14.75 9.65 -10.67
N HIS A 371 -13.72 8.80 -10.77
CA HIS A 371 -13.21 8.03 -9.64
C HIS A 371 -12.28 8.83 -8.72
N GLY A 372 -11.59 9.85 -9.25
CA GLY A 372 -10.83 10.82 -8.45
C GLY A 372 -9.61 11.38 -9.18
N LEU A 373 -8.86 12.26 -8.51
CA LEU A 373 -7.65 12.90 -9.06
C LEU A 373 -6.36 12.08 -8.86
N HIS A 374 -6.48 10.80 -8.51
CA HIS A 374 -5.35 9.89 -8.29
C HIS A 374 -4.81 9.34 -9.61
N SER A 375 -3.49 9.44 -9.83
CA SER A 375 -2.85 9.07 -11.10
C SER A 375 -3.03 7.60 -11.49
N GLY A 376 -3.22 6.71 -10.50
CA GLY A 376 -3.55 5.31 -10.71
C GLY A 376 -4.87 5.07 -11.44
N TYR A 377 -5.90 5.90 -11.25
CA TYR A 377 -7.15 5.76 -12.02
C TYR A 377 -6.93 6.04 -13.50
N TYR A 378 -6.28 7.17 -13.83
CA TYR A 378 -5.96 7.52 -15.21
C TYR A 378 -5.10 6.44 -15.88
N PHE A 379 -4.11 5.90 -15.15
CA PHE A 379 -3.27 4.81 -15.66
C PHE A 379 -4.10 3.54 -15.93
N CYS A 380 -4.92 3.10 -14.97
CA CYS A 380 -5.81 1.95 -15.14
C CYS A 380 -6.74 2.09 -16.36
N PHE A 381 -7.46 3.21 -16.49
CA PHE A 381 -8.38 3.43 -17.62
C PHE A 381 -7.63 3.60 -18.95
N SER A 382 -6.37 4.03 -18.94
CA SER A 382 -5.52 4.00 -20.14
C SER A 382 -5.12 2.59 -20.56
N LEU A 383 -4.86 1.68 -19.60
CA LEU A 383 -4.50 0.29 -19.90
C LEU A 383 -5.67 -0.43 -20.60
N GLU A 384 -6.91 -0.19 -20.16
CA GLU A 384 -8.12 -0.70 -20.83
C GLU A 384 -8.11 -0.42 -22.35
N PHE A 385 -7.74 0.80 -22.76
CA PHE A 385 -7.64 1.15 -24.18
C PHE A 385 -6.55 0.39 -24.94
N PHE A 386 -5.39 0.19 -24.32
CA PHE A 386 -4.28 -0.54 -24.95
C PHE A 386 -4.56 -2.04 -25.02
N ASP A 387 -5.12 -2.62 -23.96
CA ASP A 387 -5.40 -4.04 -23.83
C ASP A 387 -6.54 -4.48 -24.76
N VAL A 388 -7.62 -3.69 -24.89
CA VAL A 388 -8.71 -3.97 -25.85
C VAL A 388 -8.22 -3.91 -27.31
N GLU A 389 -7.34 -2.97 -27.65
CA GLU A 389 -6.77 -2.90 -29.01
C GLU A 389 -5.77 -4.05 -29.27
N ALA A 390 -5.01 -4.48 -28.26
CA ALA A 390 -4.15 -5.67 -28.32
C ALA A 390 -4.97 -6.96 -28.52
N GLU A 391 -6.02 -7.15 -27.71
CA GLU A 391 -6.97 -8.27 -27.81
C GLU A 391 -7.57 -8.35 -29.22
N ARG A 392 -8.06 -7.21 -29.74
CA ARG A 392 -8.67 -7.12 -31.07
C ARG A 392 -7.71 -7.53 -32.20
N ARG A 393 -6.42 -7.13 -32.10
CA ARG A 393 -5.38 -7.52 -33.06
C ARG A 393 -5.09 -9.02 -32.99
N TRP A 394 -4.97 -9.58 -31.79
CA TRP A 394 -4.79 -11.04 -31.59
C TRP A 394 -5.96 -11.83 -32.16
N ALA A 395 -7.19 -11.47 -31.80
CA ALA A 395 -8.40 -12.14 -32.29
C ALA A 395 -8.44 -12.17 -33.82
N LYS A 396 -8.14 -11.05 -34.48
CA LYS A 396 -8.07 -10.97 -35.96
C LYS A 396 -6.92 -11.79 -36.55
N ARG A 397 -5.76 -11.86 -35.88
CA ARG A 397 -4.59 -12.65 -36.35
C ARG A 397 -4.86 -14.15 -36.30
N PHE A 398 -5.56 -14.62 -35.27
CA PHE A 398 -5.84 -16.04 -35.05
C PHE A 398 -7.22 -16.52 -35.55
N GLU A 399 -8.08 -15.61 -36.05
CA GLU A 399 -9.44 -15.93 -36.56
C GLU A 399 -9.44 -17.13 -37.52
N LYS A 400 -8.44 -17.23 -38.42
CA LYS A 400 -8.30 -18.34 -39.39
C LYS A 400 -8.26 -19.72 -38.71
N TYR A 401 -7.68 -19.82 -37.51
CA TYR A 401 -7.51 -21.06 -36.77
C TYR A 401 -8.63 -21.32 -35.77
N THR A 402 -9.23 -20.27 -35.20
CA THR A 402 -10.28 -20.38 -34.19
C THR A 402 -11.67 -20.55 -34.80
N LYS A 403 -11.97 -19.86 -35.91
CA LYS A 403 -13.29 -19.89 -36.58
C LYS A 403 -13.79 -21.31 -36.94
N PRO A 404 -12.95 -22.26 -37.41
CA PRO A 404 -13.38 -23.64 -37.64
C PRO A 404 -13.84 -24.39 -36.37
N LEU A 405 -13.34 -24.02 -35.18
CA LEU A 405 -13.75 -24.63 -33.91
C LEU A 405 -15.20 -24.28 -33.53
N TYR A 406 -15.74 -23.17 -34.06
CA TYR A 406 -17.06 -22.63 -33.74
C TYR A 406 -18.09 -22.77 -34.87
N SER A 407 -17.74 -23.39 -36.01
CA SER A 407 -18.71 -23.64 -37.08
C SER A 407 -19.81 -24.64 -36.65
N LEU A 408 -21.00 -24.49 -37.23
CA LEU A 408 -22.17 -25.33 -36.93
C LEU A 408 -21.96 -26.78 -37.38
N GLU A 409 -21.28 -27.00 -38.50
CA GLU A 409 -20.93 -28.32 -39.04
C GLU A 409 -20.14 -29.19 -38.05
N ASN A 410 -19.33 -28.56 -37.20
CA ASN A 410 -18.44 -29.24 -36.27
C ASN A 410 -19.04 -29.49 -34.86
N LYS A 411 -20.32 -29.12 -34.63
CA LYS A 411 -20.98 -29.11 -33.30
C LYS A 411 -20.96 -30.48 -32.59
N ASN A 412 -20.99 -31.58 -33.34
CA ASN A 412 -21.06 -32.95 -32.80
C ASN A 412 -19.70 -33.69 -32.74
N ASN A 413 -18.61 -33.10 -33.24
CA ASN A 413 -17.31 -33.75 -33.25
C ASN A 413 -16.63 -33.63 -31.87
N LEU A 414 -16.45 -34.75 -31.16
CA LEU A 414 -15.91 -34.79 -29.80
C LEU A 414 -14.53 -34.13 -29.67
N ARG A 415 -13.65 -34.30 -30.67
CA ARG A 415 -12.30 -33.73 -30.68
C ARG A 415 -12.32 -32.21 -30.87
N ILE A 416 -13.23 -31.70 -31.71
CA ILE A 416 -13.41 -30.26 -31.91
C ILE A 416 -14.09 -29.63 -30.69
N LYS A 417 -15.03 -30.34 -30.05
CA LYS A 417 -15.63 -29.92 -28.78
C LYS A 417 -14.59 -29.78 -27.66
N PHE A 418 -13.65 -30.73 -27.54
CA PHE A 418 -12.51 -30.62 -26.61
C PHE A 418 -11.62 -29.41 -26.93
N LEU A 419 -11.21 -29.24 -28.20
CA LEU A 419 -10.38 -28.10 -28.61
C LEU A 419 -11.09 -26.75 -28.40
N ARG A 420 -12.42 -26.70 -28.55
CA ARG A 420 -13.24 -25.52 -28.25
C ARG A 420 -13.20 -25.15 -26.78
N TYR A 421 -13.36 -26.12 -25.88
CA TYR A 421 -13.26 -25.88 -24.43
C TYR A 421 -11.83 -25.53 -24.01
N LEU A 422 -10.81 -26.18 -24.58
CA LEU A 422 -9.41 -25.83 -24.31
C LEU A 422 -9.10 -24.39 -24.74
N HIS A 423 -9.56 -23.98 -25.92
CA HIS A 423 -9.45 -22.60 -26.40
C HIS A 423 -10.15 -21.61 -25.44
N GLN A 424 -11.40 -21.90 -25.04
CA GLN A 424 -12.12 -21.07 -24.07
C GLN A 424 -11.40 -20.99 -22.71
N PHE A 425 -10.86 -22.10 -22.21
CA PHE A 425 -10.12 -22.14 -20.94
C PHE A 425 -8.81 -21.36 -21.00
N VAL A 426 -8.07 -21.44 -22.10
CA VAL A 426 -6.83 -20.66 -22.32
C VAL A 426 -7.15 -19.16 -22.44
N CYS A 427 -8.18 -18.80 -23.20
CA CYS A 427 -8.64 -17.40 -23.29
C CYS A 427 -9.14 -16.87 -21.93
N TRP A 428 -9.88 -17.68 -21.16
CA TRP A 428 -10.33 -17.33 -19.82
C TRP A 428 -9.15 -17.09 -18.87
N ILE A 429 -8.18 -18.02 -18.80
CA ILE A 429 -6.95 -17.82 -18.00
C ILE A 429 -6.22 -16.55 -18.42
N GLY A 430 -5.93 -16.38 -19.72
CA GLY A 430 -5.21 -15.21 -20.22
C GLY A 430 -5.95 -13.91 -19.91
N GLN A 431 -7.28 -13.93 -19.94
CA GLN A 431 -8.11 -12.77 -19.67
C GLN A 431 -8.22 -12.45 -18.17
N THR A 432 -8.36 -13.47 -17.31
CA THR A 432 -8.28 -13.30 -15.85
C THR A 432 -6.92 -12.72 -15.48
N CYS A 433 -5.85 -13.19 -16.12
CA CYS A 433 -4.50 -12.64 -15.98
C CYS A 433 -4.43 -11.15 -16.38
N ALA A 434 -4.88 -10.80 -17.59
CA ALA A 434 -4.86 -9.42 -18.08
C ALA A 434 -5.67 -8.46 -17.18
N LEU A 435 -6.90 -8.83 -16.78
CA LEU A 435 -7.78 -7.98 -15.98
C LEU A 435 -7.13 -7.58 -14.65
N HIS A 436 -6.64 -8.56 -13.88
CA HIS A 436 -6.03 -8.30 -12.58
C HIS A 436 -4.75 -7.46 -12.71
N TYR A 437 -4.00 -7.61 -13.79
CA TYR A 437 -2.77 -6.87 -14.05
C TYR A 437 -3.09 -5.39 -14.38
N ALA A 438 -4.10 -5.17 -15.23
CA ALA A 438 -4.61 -3.84 -15.57
C ALA A 438 -5.28 -3.13 -14.37
N MET A 439 -5.80 -3.88 -13.39
CA MET A 439 -6.47 -3.32 -12.19
C MET A 439 -5.51 -2.87 -11.08
N ILE A 440 -4.23 -3.24 -11.12
CA ILE A 440 -3.21 -2.82 -10.13
C ILE A 440 -3.21 -1.30 -9.88
N PRO A 441 -3.24 -0.41 -10.90
CA PRO A 441 -3.18 1.03 -10.67
C PRO A 441 -4.44 1.60 -10.02
N PHE A 442 -5.60 0.98 -10.25
CA PHE A 442 -6.84 1.33 -9.59
C PHE A 442 -6.81 1.03 -8.09
N GLN A 443 -6.10 -0.03 -7.70
CA GLN A 443 -5.94 -0.45 -6.31
C GLN A 443 -4.85 0.34 -5.57
N LEU A 444 -3.76 0.70 -6.25
CA LEU A 444 -2.60 1.35 -5.63
C LEU A 444 -2.65 2.88 -5.60
N LEU A 445 -3.58 3.51 -6.36
CA LEU A 445 -3.89 4.95 -6.46
C LEU A 445 -2.75 5.88 -6.92
N LYS A 446 -1.52 5.70 -6.46
CA LYS A 446 -0.34 6.49 -6.85
C LYS A 446 0.47 5.75 -7.92
N PHE A 447 0.80 6.45 -9.00
CA PHE A 447 1.61 5.92 -10.10
C PHE A 447 2.96 5.31 -9.63
N GLU A 448 3.62 5.92 -8.64
CA GLU A 448 4.87 5.42 -8.06
C GLU A 448 4.73 4.00 -7.47
N HIS A 449 3.65 3.73 -6.73
CA HIS A 449 3.36 2.38 -6.22
C HIS A 449 3.14 1.38 -7.36
N CYS A 450 2.54 1.83 -8.47
CA CYS A 450 2.35 1.03 -9.67
C CYS A 450 3.71 0.66 -10.31
N LEU A 451 4.68 1.58 -10.32
CA LEU A 451 6.03 1.28 -10.81
C LEU A 451 6.70 0.17 -9.99
N ILE A 452 6.57 0.21 -8.65
CA ILE A 452 7.09 -0.84 -7.77
C ILE A 452 6.43 -2.19 -8.08
N ALA A 453 5.10 -2.23 -8.16
CA ALA A 453 4.36 -3.45 -8.48
C ALA A 453 4.72 -4.02 -9.86
N TYR A 454 4.82 -3.18 -10.90
CA TYR A 454 5.16 -3.63 -12.25
C TYR A 454 6.64 -4.00 -12.42
N ASN A 455 7.56 -3.36 -11.68
CA ASN A 455 8.95 -3.80 -11.59
C ASN A 455 9.06 -5.21 -11.01
N SER A 456 8.26 -5.55 -9.99
CA SER A 456 8.30 -6.89 -9.35
C SER A 456 7.93 -8.04 -10.29
N VAL A 457 7.13 -7.76 -11.33
CA VAL A 457 6.73 -8.72 -12.38
C VAL A 457 7.42 -8.43 -13.72
N TYR A 458 8.57 -7.74 -13.69
CA TYR A 458 9.41 -7.42 -14.86
C TYR A 458 8.65 -6.81 -16.04
N TRP A 459 7.60 -6.04 -15.77
CA TRP A 459 6.71 -5.42 -16.77
C TRP A 459 6.07 -6.42 -17.76
N ILE A 460 5.99 -7.72 -17.41
CA ILE A 460 5.65 -8.80 -18.36
C ILE A 460 4.34 -8.59 -19.11
N GLY A 461 3.30 -8.05 -18.45
CA GLY A 461 2.02 -7.73 -19.11
C GLY A 461 2.14 -6.56 -20.10
N HIS A 462 2.88 -5.51 -19.75
CA HIS A 462 3.14 -4.39 -20.66
C HIS A 462 4.01 -4.82 -21.85
N LEU A 463 5.03 -5.64 -21.61
CA LEU A 463 5.86 -6.23 -22.66
C LEU A 463 5.02 -7.12 -23.59
N ALA A 464 4.12 -7.95 -23.06
CA ALA A 464 3.18 -8.72 -23.86
C ALA A 464 2.33 -7.80 -24.76
N VAL A 465 1.68 -6.78 -24.19
CA VAL A 465 0.87 -5.79 -24.94
C VAL A 465 1.70 -5.09 -26.04
N LEU A 466 2.92 -4.65 -25.74
CA LEU A 466 3.82 -4.02 -26.72
C LEU A 466 4.25 -5.01 -27.83
N MET A 467 4.60 -6.25 -27.47
CA MET A 467 4.87 -7.33 -28.43
C MET A 467 3.67 -7.53 -29.37
N THR A 468 2.43 -7.58 -28.83
CA THR A 468 1.22 -7.74 -29.63
C THR A 468 1.02 -6.62 -30.66
N ARG A 469 1.38 -5.40 -30.27
CA ARG A 469 1.00 -4.17 -30.96
C ARG A 469 2.03 -3.74 -32.00
N TYR A 470 3.31 -4.03 -31.75
CA TYR A 470 4.42 -3.55 -32.57
C TYR A 470 5.28 -4.65 -33.18
N LEU A 471 5.36 -5.85 -32.58
CA LEU A 471 6.30 -6.89 -33.04
C LEU A 471 5.63 -8.04 -33.81
N LEU A 472 4.34 -8.33 -33.56
CA LEU A 472 3.57 -9.29 -34.38
C LEU A 472 3.43 -8.88 -35.86
N ASP A 473 3.51 -7.59 -36.16
CA ASP A 473 3.47 -7.07 -37.54
C ASP A 473 4.79 -7.36 -38.31
N PHE A 474 5.89 -7.66 -37.61
CA PHE A 474 7.19 -8.04 -38.20
C PHE A 474 7.43 -9.55 -38.26
N VAL A 475 6.59 -10.38 -37.62
CA VAL A 475 6.71 -11.83 -37.68
C VAL A 475 5.84 -12.37 -38.83
N PRO A 476 6.43 -12.79 -39.96
CA PRO A 476 5.67 -13.48 -41.00
C PRO A 476 5.21 -14.84 -40.46
N ILE A 477 3.89 -15.07 -40.43
CA ILE A 477 3.35 -16.42 -40.31
C ILE A 477 3.52 -17.08 -41.69
N ASN A 478 4.75 -17.50 -41.98
CA ASN A 478 5.03 -18.46 -43.04
C ASN A 478 4.32 -19.78 -42.67
N ASN A 479 3.74 -20.46 -43.66
CA ASN A 479 2.80 -21.59 -43.52
C ASN A 479 3.40 -22.84 -42.81
N THR A 480 3.69 -22.74 -41.52
CA THR A 480 4.47 -23.72 -40.73
C THR A 480 3.88 -23.97 -39.34
N PHE A 481 2.56 -23.84 -39.20
CA PHE A 481 1.77 -24.59 -38.22
C PHE A 481 0.56 -25.23 -38.92
N ASP A 482 0.88 -26.02 -39.95
CA ASP A 482 -0.04 -27.01 -40.48
C ASP A 482 -0.11 -28.16 -39.45
N LEU A 483 -1.03 -28.04 -38.49
CA LEU A 483 -1.45 -29.17 -37.67
C LEU A 483 -2.14 -30.18 -38.60
N LYS A 484 -1.33 -31.03 -39.24
CA LYS A 484 -1.81 -32.11 -40.11
C LYS A 484 -2.58 -33.14 -39.29
N PHE A 485 -3.87 -32.88 -39.12
CA PHE A 485 -4.85 -33.93 -38.84
C PHE A 485 -4.87 -34.83 -40.07
N HIS A 486 -4.01 -35.85 -40.11
CA HIS A 486 -4.03 -36.85 -41.15
C HIS A 486 -5.44 -37.43 -41.24
N LYS A 487 -6.13 -37.14 -42.34
CA LYS A 487 -7.28 -37.90 -42.79
C LYS A 487 -6.84 -39.36 -42.87
N PHE A 488 -7.50 -40.24 -42.13
CA PHE A 488 -7.52 -41.65 -42.52
C PHE A 488 -8.30 -41.72 -43.82
N ASP A 489 -7.58 -41.85 -44.92
CA ASP A 489 -8.15 -41.96 -46.24
C ASP A 489 -8.54 -43.41 -46.52
N LYS A 490 -9.81 -43.62 -46.86
CA LYS A 490 -10.19 -44.64 -47.83
C LYS A 490 -11.26 -44.05 -48.75
N THR A 491 -10.88 -43.91 -50.02
CA THR A 491 -11.73 -43.67 -51.21
C THR A 491 -12.42 -42.29 -51.21
N THR A 492 -12.17 -41.38 -52.17
CA THR A 492 -12.26 -41.58 -53.64
C THR A 492 -11.62 -40.43 -54.45
N LEU A 493 -10.81 -40.81 -55.45
CA LEU A 493 -10.33 -40.13 -56.68
C LEU A 493 -9.72 -38.69 -56.73
N HIS A 494 -8.44 -38.69 -57.16
CA HIS A 494 -7.79 -37.90 -58.23
C HIS A 494 -7.56 -36.38 -58.15
N ALA A 495 -6.27 -36.04 -58.12
CA ALA A 495 -5.69 -34.92 -58.87
C ALA A 495 -4.58 -35.46 -59.78
N THR A 496 -4.47 -34.96 -61.01
CA THR A 496 -3.42 -35.35 -61.97
C THR A 496 -2.46 -34.18 -62.16
N PHE A 497 -1.16 -34.41 -61.96
CA PHE A 497 -0.10 -33.47 -62.34
C PHE A 497 0.51 -33.92 -63.67
N ILE A 498 0.86 -32.95 -64.52
CA ILE A 498 1.93 -33.10 -65.51
C ILE A 498 2.91 -31.96 -65.27
N LEU A 499 4.17 -32.33 -65.07
CA LEU A 499 5.34 -31.46 -65.10
C LEU A 499 5.99 -31.64 -66.47
N ASP A 500 6.62 -30.58 -67.00
CA ASP A 500 7.69 -30.80 -67.98
C ASP A 500 8.85 -29.81 -67.76
N ASN A 501 10.07 -30.28 -68.04
CA ASN A 501 11.33 -29.63 -67.73
C ASN A 501 12.09 -29.27 -69.02
N THR A 502 12.44 -27.99 -69.23
CA THR A 502 13.67 -27.60 -69.96
C THR A 502 14.07 -26.15 -69.65
N GLN A 503 15.33 -25.93 -69.27
CA GLN A 503 16.04 -24.63 -69.38
C GLN A 503 16.59 -24.44 -70.82
N PRO A 504 17.37 -23.39 -71.19
CA PRO A 504 17.70 -22.10 -70.54
C PRO A 504 17.49 -20.88 -71.48
N THR A 505 18.08 -19.72 -71.11
CA THR A 505 18.58 -18.58 -71.93
C THR A 505 17.93 -17.22 -71.68
N GLY A 506 18.72 -16.14 -71.87
CA GLY A 506 18.20 -14.78 -72.06
C GLY A 506 18.55 -13.75 -70.97
N THR A 507 19.78 -13.22 -70.99
CA THR A 507 20.09 -11.90 -70.39
C THR A 507 19.33 -10.79 -71.10
N LEU A 508 18.73 -9.84 -70.36
CA LEU A 508 18.44 -8.50 -70.87
C LEU A 508 18.65 -7.45 -69.77
N GLY A 509 19.29 -6.35 -70.15
CA GLY A 509 19.76 -5.28 -69.26
C GLY A 509 18.73 -4.19 -68.99
N PRO A 510 19.16 -3.04 -68.43
CA PRO A 510 18.28 -2.10 -67.76
C PRO A 510 17.62 -1.09 -68.71
N ASN A 511 16.28 -1.03 -68.71
CA ASN A 511 15.47 0.21 -68.70
C ASN A 511 13.96 -0.10 -68.80
N HIS A 512 13.14 0.71 -68.12
CA HIS A 512 11.67 0.61 -68.02
C HIS A 512 11.12 -0.65 -67.32
N SER A 513 10.04 -0.60 -66.53
CA SER A 513 9.10 0.50 -66.25
C SER A 513 8.59 0.49 -64.79
N LYS A 514 8.12 1.66 -64.33
CA LYS A 514 7.33 1.80 -63.10
C LYS A 514 6.00 1.05 -63.24
N LEU A 515 5.63 0.24 -62.27
CA LEU A 515 4.24 -0.01 -61.90
C LEU A 515 4.11 0.04 -60.38
N TRP A 516 3.78 1.24 -59.87
CA TRP A 516 3.53 1.47 -58.45
C TRP A 516 2.14 0.93 -58.08
N GLY A 517 2.09 -0.10 -57.23
CA GLY A 517 0.84 -0.56 -56.61
C GLY A 517 0.32 0.46 -55.60
N LEU A 518 -0.92 0.92 -55.77
CA LEU A 518 -1.53 1.99 -54.96
C LEU A 518 -1.57 1.66 -53.46
N LYS A 519 -1.16 2.66 -52.67
CA LYS A 519 -1.25 2.69 -51.20
C LYS A 519 -2.32 3.70 -50.81
N LEU A 520 -3.59 3.28 -50.75
CA LEU A 520 -4.69 4.15 -50.30
C LEU A 520 -4.78 4.19 -48.77
N ARG A 521 -4.69 5.40 -48.24
CA ARG A 521 -4.79 5.79 -46.83
C ARG A 521 -5.71 7.01 -46.81
N GLY A 522 -6.80 6.99 -46.04
CA GLY A 522 -7.68 8.15 -45.89
C GLY A 522 -9.17 7.83 -45.96
N ASP A 523 -9.77 7.73 -44.79
CA ASP A 523 -11.10 8.22 -44.40
C ASP A 523 -12.11 8.58 -45.52
N GLY A 524 -13.12 7.72 -45.69
CA GLY A 524 -14.35 7.98 -46.44
C GLY A 524 -15.52 7.22 -45.82
N ILE A 525 -16.58 7.91 -45.42
CA ILE A 525 -17.69 7.34 -44.65
C ILE A 525 -18.67 6.61 -45.56
N LEU A 526 -18.86 5.31 -45.34
CA LEU A 526 -20.15 4.65 -45.58
C LEU A 526 -20.69 4.10 -44.26
N ARG A 527 -21.96 4.39 -43.99
CA ARG A 527 -22.68 3.88 -42.82
C ARG A 527 -23.00 2.42 -43.05
N ASP A 528 -22.72 1.57 -42.08
CA ASP A 528 -23.55 0.39 -41.87
C ASP A 528 -23.82 0.13 -40.39
N ASN A 529 -25.11 -0.05 -40.10
CA ASN A 529 -25.56 -0.62 -38.84
C ASN A 529 -25.42 -2.14 -38.93
N CYS A 530 -24.28 -2.66 -38.48
CA CYS A 530 -24.30 -3.89 -37.70
C CYS A 530 -23.34 -3.77 -36.52
N ILE A 531 -23.74 -4.39 -35.42
CA ILE A 531 -23.03 -4.36 -34.16
C ILE A 531 -21.72 -5.16 -34.31
N ASN A 532 -20.68 -4.80 -33.55
CA ASN A 532 -19.52 -5.64 -33.35
C ASN A 532 -19.97 -7.05 -32.90
N GLU A 533 -19.98 -8.03 -33.81
CA GLU A 533 -20.07 -9.43 -33.43
C GLU A 533 -18.66 -9.99 -33.23
N PRO A 534 -18.20 -10.21 -31.98
CA PRO A 534 -17.10 -11.12 -31.76
C PRO A 534 -17.55 -12.52 -32.17
N LEU A 535 -16.79 -13.16 -33.07
CA LEU A 535 -16.96 -14.56 -33.47
C LEU A 535 -16.65 -15.50 -32.29
N LEU A 536 -17.58 -15.61 -31.34
CA LEU A 536 -17.53 -16.49 -30.17
C LEU A 536 -18.87 -16.56 -29.43
N TYR A 537 -19.94 -16.89 -30.14
CA TYR A 537 -21.20 -17.32 -29.55
C TYR A 537 -21.52 -18.76 -29.95
N SER A 538 -21.62 -19.63 -28.96
CA SER A 538 -22.40 -20.85 -29.05
C SER A 538 -23.29 -20.94 -27.83
N ASP A 539 -24.60 -20.71 -28.00
CA ASP A 539 -25.51 -21.85 -27.92
C ASP A 539 -26.91 -21.60 -28.55
N TRP A 540 -27.20 -22.48 -29.51
CA TRP A 540 -28.48 -23.00 -30.02
C TRP A 540 -29.53 -22.08 -30.70
N ASP A 541 -29.90 -22.59 -31.88
CA ASP A 541 -31.07 -22.35 -32.74
C ASP A 541 -31.29 -20.95 -33.34
N CYS A 542 -30.89 -20.81 -34.60
CA CYS A 542 -31.36 -19.79 -35.54
C CYS A 542 -31.63 -20.45 -36.91
N PRO A 543 -32.82 -20.28 -37.53
CA PRO A 543 -33.10 -20.78 -38.88
C PRO A 543 -32.45 -19.91 -39.97
N THR A 544 -32.22 -20.52 -41.13
CA THR A 544 -31.67 -19.91 -42.35
C THR A 544 -32.63 -18.92 -43.02
N GLU A 545 -32.11 -17.85 -43.63
CA GLU A 545 -32.22 -17.57 -45.09
C GLU A 545 -31.66 -16.20 -45.54
N LEU A 546 -31.43 -16.11 -46.87
CA LEU A 546 -31.11 -14.93 -47.73
C LEU A 546 -29.66 -14.38 -47.77
N ASN A 547 -29.02 -14.63 -48.93
CA ASN A 547 -27.77 -14.02 -49.40
C ASN A 547 -28.07 -12.89 -50.40
N GLU A 548 -27.53 -11.68 -50.19
CA GLU A 548 -27.27 -10.71 -51.26
C GLU A 548 -25.96 -9.97 -50.99
N SER A 549 -25.24 -9.58 -52.05
CA SER A 549 -23.98 -8.82 -51.96
C SER A 549 -23.97 -7.69 -52.99
N ARG A 550 -23.62 -6.47 -52.57
CA ARG A 550 -23.54 -5.29 -53.44
C ARG A 550 -22.07 -4.92 -53.69
N ILE A 551 -21.79 -4.52 -54.93
CA ILE A 551 -20.47 -4.01 -55.35
C ILE A 551 -20.59 -2.50 -55.57
N TYR A 552 -19.64 -1.74 -55.03
CA TYR A 552 -19.50 -0.32 -55.28
C TYR A 552 -18.21 -0.09 -56.09
N VAL A 553 -18.30 0.68 -57.17
CA VAL A 553 -17.15 1.14 -57.96
C VAL A 553 -17.06 2.64 -57.80
N PHE A 554 -15.88 3.14 -57.46
CA PHE A 554 -15.57 4.56 -57.41
C PHE A 554 -14.64 4.90 -58.57
N ASP A 555 -15.04 5.87 -59.39
CA ASP A 555 -14.14 6.51 -60.34
C ASP A 555 -13.23 7.49 -59.58
N SER A 556 -11.94 7.54 -59.91
CA SER A 556 -10.91 8.15 -59.04
C SER A 556 -10.46 9.55 -59.46
N GLU A 557 -11.02 10.11 -60.54
CA GLU A 557 -10.58 11.41 -61.08
C GLU A 557 -11.76 12.29 -61.51
N THR A 558 -12.35 13.06 -60.58
CA THR A 558 -12.63 14.52 -60.71
C THR A 558 -13.43 15.08 -59.51
N ASP A 559 -13.14 16.35 -59.19
CA ASP A 559 -13.84 17.30 -58.30
C ASP A 559 -14.17 16.98 -56.83
N LYS A 560 -13.95 18.00 -55.99
CA LYS A 560 -13.99 17.95 -54.51
C LYS A 560 -15.32 18.42 -53.89
N GLU A 561 -16.33 18.76 -54.70
CA GLU A 561 -17.56 19.38 -54.21
C GLU A 561 -18.79 18.62 -54.75
N HIS A 562 -19.65 18.14 -53.84
CA HIS A 562 -20.88 17.35 -54.06
C HIS A 562 -20.79 15.91 -54.60
N PRO A 563 -20.87 14.88 -53.72
CA PRO A 563 -21.21 13.52 -54.12
C PRO A 563 -22.74 13.27 -54.14
N PHE A 564 -23.36 13.35 -55.32
CA PHE A 564 -24.67 12.71 -55.55
C PHE A 564 -24.46 11.23 -55.93
N LEU A 565 -24.95 10.30 -55.10
CA LEU A 565 -24.91 8.86 -55.37
C LEU A 565 -25.98 8.45 -56.39
N LYS A 566 -25.60 8.22 -57.65
CA LYS A 566 -26.39 7.42 -58.59
C LYS A 566 -26.05 5.95 -58.41
N THR A 567 -27.07 5.12 -58.17
CA THR A 567 -26.92 3.67 -57.96
C THR A 567 -27.36 2.93 -59.21
N PHE A 568 -26.52 2.04 -59.75
CA PHE A 568 -26.91 1.10 -60.79
C PHE A 568 -27.30 -0.24 -60.15
N PHE A 569 -28.32 -0.88 -60.69
CA PHE A 569 -28.77 -2.20 -60.26
C PHE A 569 -28.29 -3.27 -61.23
N VAL A 570 -27.84 -4.39 -60.68
CA VAL A 570 -27.51 -5.60 -61.44
C VAL A 570 -28.28 -6.74 -60.79
N THR A 571 -29.26 -7.27 -61.52
CA THR A 571 -29.94 -8.53 -61.20
C THR A 571 -29.81 -9.42 -62.44
N ASN A 572 -29.44 -10.69 -62.24
CA ASN A 572 -29.23 -11.68 -63.30
C ASN A 572 -28.29 -11.26 -64.45
N GLY A 573 -27.28 -10.42 -64.17
CA GLY A 573 -26.08 -10.29 -65.03
C GLY A 573 -26.02 -9.16 -66.07
N GLN A 574 -26.85 -8.10 -66.00
CA GLN A 574 -26.70 -6.89 -66.84
C GLN A 574 -26.87 -5.57 -66.07
N ILE A 575 -26.31 -4.46 -66.60
CA ILE A 575 -26.23 -3.12 -65.96
C ILE A 575 -26.86 -2.02 -66.86
N LYS A 576 -27.50 -0.99 -66.29
CA LYS A 576 -28.02 0.22 -66.99
C LYS A 576 -27.82 1.52 -66.18
N THR A 577 -27.80 2.70 -66.82
CA THR A 577 -27.39 4.02 -66.24
C THR A 577 -28.33 5.22 -66.57
N PRO A 578 -28.32 6.34 -65.79
CA PRO A 578 -28.93 7.63 -66.20
C PRO A 578 -28.05 8.91 -66.03
N THR A 579 -28.34 9.96 -66.81
CA THR A 579 -27.49 11.13 -67.14
C THR A 579 -27.71 12.45 -66.37
N SER A 580 -26.72 13.36 -66.47
CA SER A 580 -26.70 14.87 -66.52
C SER A 580 -27.37 15.83 -65.48
N GLU A 581 -26.83 17.07 -65.47
CA GLU A 581 -27.25 18.36 -64.81
C GLU A 581 -26.85 18.58 -63.32
N CYS A 582 -26.41 19.77 -62.83
CA CYS A 582 -26.15 21.09 -63.45
C CYS A 582 -25.18 22.04 -62.65
N LYS A 583 -24.34 22.77 -63.39
CA LYS A 583 -23.71 24.14 -63.24
C LYS A 583 -23.36 24.82 -61.87
N SER A 584 -22.25 25.57 -61.94
CA SER A 584 -21.57 26.44 -60.96
C SER A 584 -22.04 27.90 -60.86
N THR A 585 -21.60 28.64 -59.83
CA THR A 585 -21.08 30.04 -59.96
C THR A 585 -20.16 30.48 -58.80
N ASP A 586 -19.07 31.19 -59.12
CA ASP A 586 -18.04 31.72 -58.21
C ASP A 586 -18.44 32.95 -57.37
N GLY A 587 -17.70 33.20 -56.27
CA GLY A 587 -17.72 34.46 -55.51
C GLY A 587 -16.51 34.66 -54.56
N ARG A 588 -15.48 35.37 -55.03
CA ARG A 588 -14.20 35.69 -54.32
C ARG A 588 -14.40 36.81 -53.24
N TRP A 589 -13.47 37.22 -52.34
CA TRP A 589 -12.00 37.39 -52.38
C TRP A 589 -11.38 37.65 -50.97
N ASN A 590 -10.06 37.37 -50.81
CA ASN A 590 -9.03 38.09 -49.98
C ASN A 590 -9.13 38.20 -48.43
N SER A 591 -8.05 38.32 -47.64
CA SER A 591 -6.58 38.12 -47.84
C SER A 591 -5.80 38.30 -46.50
N CYS A 592 -4.71 37.54 -46.24
CA CYS A 592 -3.44 38.01 -45.59
C CYS A 592 -2.47 36.88 -45.14
N ILE A 593 -1.68 36.34 -46.08
CA ILE A 593 -0.20 36.43 -46.17
C ILE A 593 0.70 36.37 -44.89
N MET A 594 1.53 35.29 -44.87
CA MET A 594 3.00 35.20 -44.63
C MET A 594 3.67 34.79 -43.28
N GLY A 595 4.54 33.76 -43.41
CA GLY A 595 5.82 33.58 -42.68
C GLY A 595 5.82 32.64 -41.46
N VAL A 596 6.87 31.85 -41.17
CA VAL A 596 8.15 31.58 -41.89
C VAL A 596 8.91 30.39 -41.20
N ILE A 597 9.67 29.55 -41.94
CA ILE A 597 10.88 28.76 -41.51
C ILE A 597 10.73 27.66 -40.40
N GLU A 598 11.43 26.50 -40.35
CA GLU A 598 12.26 25.73 -41.31
C GLU A 598 12.41 24.23 -40.90
N SER A 599 13.14 23.49 -41.73
CA SER A 599 13.47 22.06 -41.76
C SER A 599 14.20 21.41 -40.55
N VAL A 600 13.99 20.09 -40.42
CA VAL A 600 14.84 19.12 -39.70
C VAL A 600 15.85 18.47 -40.66
N VAL A 601 17.13 18.35 -40.29
CA VAL A 601 18.22 17.89 -41.18
C VAL A 601 19.29 17.03 -40.46
N ILE A 602 19.41 15.75 -40.86
CA ILE A 602 20.63 14.90 -41.00
C ILE A 602 21.32 14.12 -39.82
N LYS A 603 21.31 12.77 -40.01
CA LYS A 603 22.31 11.67 -39.85
C LYS A 603 23.14 11.36 -38.57
N ALA A 604 23.25 10.03 -38.36
CA ALA A 604 24.19 9.17 -37.59
C ALA A 604 25.67 9.18 -38.13
N PRO A 605 26.64 8.28 -37.77
CA PRO A 605 26.67 7.10 -36.84
C PRO A 605 27.99 6.85 -36.01
N MET A 606 28.08 5.70 -35.28
CA MET A 606 29.29 4.88 -34.85
C MET A 606 30.51 5.56 -34.16
N LEU A 607 31.25 4.95 -33.19
CA LEU A 607 32.11 3.74 -33.30
C LEU A 607 32.65 3.25 -31.90
N MET A 608 33.45 2.18 -31.88
CA MET A 608 34.02 1.47 -30.71
C MET A 608 35.41 1.99 -30.27
N ALA A 609 35.84 1.71 -29.02
CA ALA A 609 37.10 0.99 -28.66
C ALA A 609 37.60 1.22 -27.20
N SER A 610 38.39 0.27 -26.70
CA SER A 610 38.99 0.16 -25.35
C SER A 610 40.46 0.61 -25.30
N ILE A 611 40.93 1.23 -24.21
CA ILE A 611 42.34 1.25 -23.74
C ILE A 611 42.39 1.23 -22.18
N GLU A 612 43.46 0.68 -21.62
CA GLU A 612 43.67 0.27 -20.22
C GLU A 612 44.42 1.28 -19.31
N GLU A 613 44.56 0.86 -18.04
CA GLU A 613 45.64 1.14 -17.05
C GLU A 613 45.71 2.44 -16.20
N LYS A 614 45.71 2.19 -14.86
CA LYS A 614 46.46 2.86 -13.77
C LYS A 614 46.06 4.33 -13.42
N THR A 615 46.14 4.80 -12.17
CA THR A 615 47.05 4.41 -11.07
C THR A 615 46.49 4.72 -9.66
N GLN A 616 46.91 3.90 -8.68
CA GLN A 616 47.26 4.23 -7.28
C GLN A 616 46.20 4.60 -6.22
N ASP A 617 45.99 3.63 -5.31
CA ASP A 617 45.77 3.83 -3.88
C ASP A 617 46.80 4.76 -3.20
N LYS A 618 46.36 5.45 -2.15
CA LYS A 618 47.22 5.93 -1.04
C LYS A 618 46.47 5.95 0.30
N TYR A 619 46.43 4.80 0.99
CA TYR A 619 46.44 4.75 2.47
C TYR A 619 47.14 3.46 2.96
N LEU A 620 48.46 3.39 2.75
CA LEU A 620 49.35 2.62 3.63
C LEU A 620 49.51 3.41 4.95
N GLY A 621 49.62 2.81 6.13
CA GLY A 621 49.64 1.39 6.48
C GLY A 621 50.28 1.23 7.87
N GLY A 622 49.95 0.18 8.64
CA GLY A 622 50.44 0.13 10.03
C GLY A 622 50.13 -1.10 10.89
N VAL A 623 49.77 -2.25 10.32
CA VAL A 623 49.69 -3.51 11.10
C VAL A 623 51.04 -4.22 11.00
N LYS A 624 51.71 -4.44 12.15
CA LYS A 624 52.87 -5.33 12.25
C LYS A 624 52.42 -6.72 12.65
N PHE A 625 52.67 -7.69 11.78
CA PHE A 625 52.78 -9.09 12.20
C PHE A 625 54.07 -9.27 13.00
N MET A 626 54.02 -10.07 14.07
CA MET A 626 55.21 -10.52 14.80
C MET A 626 55.23 -12.04 14.78
N ILE A 627 56.10 -12.61 13.95
CA ILE A 627 56.44 -14.04 14.01
C ILE A 627 57.39 -14.22 15.19
N LEU A 628 57.17 -15.28 15.98
CA LEU A 628 58.04 -15.67 17.08
C LEU A 628 59.31 -16.35 16.55
N GLU A 629 60.44 -15.67 16.65
CA GLU A 629 61.76 -16.32 16.77
C GLU A 629 62.49 -15.75 18.00
N GLY A 630 63.24 -16.61 18.68
CA GLY A 630 63.71 -16.35 20.04
C GLY A 630 64.94 -15.44 20.15
N GLY A 631 65.03 -14.69 21.25
CA GLY A 631 66.22 -13.90 21.59
C GLY A 631 66.08 -13.12 22.90
N GLN A 632 67.04 -13.28 23.82
CA GLN A 632 67.06 -12.58 25.11
C GLN A 632 67.56 -11.12 24.96
N LYS A 633 67.00 -10.15 25.72
CA LYS A 633 67.69 -9.44 26.84
C LYS A 633 66.99 -8.16 27.35
N TYR A 634 67.35 -7.84 28.59
CA TYR A 634 66.95 -6.75 29.51
C TYR A 634 67.03 -5.29 29.01
N LEU A 635 66.29 -4.41 29.74
CA LEU A 635 66.62 -3.05 30.29
C LEU A 635 65.48 -2.04 30.06
N LYS A 636 65.15 -1.05 30.92
CA LYS A 636 65.36 -0.80 32.37
C LYS A 636 64.36 0.30 32.82
N LYS A 637 64.00 0.35 34.12
CA LYS A 637 63.16 1.39 34.76
C LYS A 637 63.55 2.84 34.41
N LYS A 638 62.57 3.75 34.48
CA LYS A 638 62.73 4.99 35.28
C LYS A 638 61.42 5.40 35.98
N LYS A 639 61.49 5.55 37.31
CA LYS A 639 60.50 6.26 38.14
C LYS A 639 60.87 7.74 38.19
N THR A 640 59.88 8.60 38.38
CA THR A 640 60.04 9.85 39.17
C THR A 640 58.76 10.11 39.96
N SER A 641 58.90 10.69 41.13
CA SER A 641 57.90 10.77 42.21
C SER A 641 57.92 12.16 42.84
N PHE A 642 56.78 12.69 43.31
CA PHE A 642 56.76 13.77 44.30
C PHE A 642 55.50 13.80 45.18
N GLN A 643 55.69 14.31 46.41
CA GLN A 643 54.74 14.48 47.54
C GLN A 643 55.19 15.74 48.33
N THR A 644 54.40 16.44 49.14
CA THR A 644 52.97 16.32 49.55
C THR A 644 52.30 17.72 49.44
N THR A 645 51.17 18.15 50.03
CA THR A 645 50.77 18.19 51.46
C THR A 645 49.35 18.78 51.58
N TYR A 646 48.67 18.54 52.72
CA TYR A 646 47.33 19.00 53.12
C TYR A 646 47.06 20.52 53.12
N LEU A 647 45.78 20.91 52.97
CA LEU A 647 45.09 21.89 53.85
C LEU A 647 43.55 21.69 53.81
N ARG A 648 42.82 22.14 54.85
CA ARG A 648 41.38 21.86 55.09
C ARG A 648 40.43 22.83 54.37
N PRO A 649 39.21 22.43 53.97
CA PRO A 649 38.16 23.36 53.55
C PRO A 649 37.38 23.94 54.75
N ILE A 650 36.99 25.22 54.64
CA ILE A 650 36.09 25.92 55.55
C ILE A 650 34.65 25.70 55.09
N VAL A 651 33.73 25.39 56.02
CA VAL A 651 32.31 25.18 55.73
C VAL A 651 31.59 26.53 55.65
N VAL A 652 30.86 26.77 54.55
CA VAL A 652 29.90 27.87 54.42
C VAL A 652 28.59 27.31 53.86
N TYR A 653 27.51 27.39 54.64
CA TYR A 653 26.14 27.06 54.22
C TYR A 653 25.43 28.30 53.66
N PRO A 654 24.66 28.17 52.56
CA PRO A 654 23.51 29.02 52.28
C PRO A 654 22.18 28.34 52.62
N LYS A 655 21.18 29.15 52.98
CA LYS A 655 19.88 28.72 53.51
C LYS A 655 18.94 28.12 52.45
N VAL A 656 18.14 27.17 52.90
CA VAL A 656 16.90 26.70 52.26
C VAL A 656 15.87 27.83 52.15
N LEU A 657 15.20 27.93 51.01
CA LEU A 657 13.84 28.49 50.91
C LEU A 657 12.92 27.46 50.23
N LYS A 658 11.80 27.16 50.88
CA LYS A 658 10.78 26.21 50.40
C LYS A 658 9.66 26.93 49.67
N GLY A 659 9.15 26.31 48.61
CA GLY A 659 7.83 26.60 48.02
C GLY A 659 7.35 25.32 47.33
N ALA A 660 6.28 24.70 47.85
CA ALA A 660 5.89 23.33 47.50
C ALA A 660 4.53 23.27 46.80
N ALA A 661 4.38 22.28 45.91
CA ALA A 661 3.08 21.72 45.51
C ALA A 661 3.23 20.19 45.44
N ASN A 662 2.28 19.46 46.06
CA ASN A 662 2.45 18.04 46.42
C ASN A 662 1.91 17.08 45.35
N PHE A 663 2.62 15.99 45.10
CA PHE A 663 2.02 14.69 44.73
C PHE A 663 2.77 13.52 45.39
N ALA A 664 2.00 12.66 46.08
CA ALA A 664 2.29 11.33 46.63
C ALA A 664 3.69 10.99 47.22
N THR A 665 3.71 10.73 48.53
CA THR A 665 4.88 10.34 49.34
C THR A 665 5.56 9.02 48.97
N VAL A 666 6.90 9.04 48.87
CA VAL A 666 7.75 7.86 49.05
C VAL A 666 7.88 7.56 50.55
N GLN A 667 7.74 6.31 50.97
CA GLN A 667 8.00 5.91 52.35
C GLN A 667 9.51 6.01 52.66
N ASN A 668 9.85 6.81 53.67
CA ASN A 668 11.22 6.93 54.17
C ASN A 668 11.69 5.59 54.75
N THR A 669 12.79 5.07 54.21
CA THR A 669 13.67 4.12 54.88
C THR A 669 15.03 4.79 55.08
N SER A 670 15.73 4.39 56.14
CA SER A 670 16.89 5.09 56.71
C SER A 670 17.99 5.46 55.70
N PRO A 671 18.76 6.54 55.91
CA PRO A 671 19.83 6.92 55.00
C PRO A 671 20.89 5.79 54.92
N PRO A 672 21.23 5.29 53.73
CA PRO A 672 22.27 4.28 53.60
C PRO A 672 23.63 4.88 53.97
N LEU A 673 24.45 4.08 54.65
CA LEU A 673 25.82 4.41 55.01
C LEU A 673 26.65 4.83 53.80
N SER A 674 27.60 5.75 54.01
CA SER A 674 28.50 6.30 52.99
C SER A 674 29.46 5.24 52.46
N ARG A 675 28.98 4.45 51.49
CA ARG A 675 29.80 3.58 50.64
C ARG A 675 30.20 4.34 49.38
N THR A 676 31.49 4.34 49.07
CA THR A 676 32.04 4.65 47.75
C THR A 676 31.86 3.44 46.83
N TYR A 677 31.45 3.68 45.58
CA TYR A 677 31.20 2.64 44.57
C TYR A 677 32.28 2.66 43.47
N GLY A 678 32.51 1.51 42.83
CA GLY A 678 33.56 1.28 41.85
C GLY A 678 34.79 0.60 42.45
N ASN A 679 35.81 0.37 41.62
CA ASN A 679 37.01 -0.39 41.94
C ASN A 679 36.71 -1.89 42.21
N LEU A 680 35.90 -2.46 41.31
CA LEU A 680 35.60 -3.88 41.20
C LEU A 680 36.90 -4.68 41.03
N LYS A 681 37.11 -5.66 41.91
CA LYS A 681 38.27 -6.54 41.83
C LYS A 681 38.19 -7.48 40.64
N ASP A 682 39.33 -7.90 40.11
CA ASP A 682 39.40 -8.82 38.98
C ASP A 682 38.77 -10.20 39.27
N GLU A 683 38.79 -10.64 40.53
CA GLU A 683 38.10 -11.87 40.99
C GLU A 683 36.57 -11.77 40.99
N ASP A 684 36.01 -10.56 40.99
CA ASP A 684 34.57 -10.28 40.97
C ASP A 684 34.03 -9.96 39.56
N ARG A 685 34.91 -9.74 38.57
CA ARG A 685 34.53 -9.56 37.15
C ARG A 685 33.92 -10.86 36.61
N ILE A 686 32.71 -10.77 36.05
CA ILE A 686 32.00 -11.89 35.43
C ILE A 686 32.56 -12.20 34.03
N PHE A 687 32.92 -11.17 33.26
CA PHE A 687 33.37 -11.29 31.87
C PHE A 687 34.90 -11.43 31.78
N THR A 688 35.39 -12.51 32.37
CA THR A 688 36.83 -12.81 32.51
C THR A 688 37.66 -12.84 31.22
N ASN A 689 37.06 -13.07 30.05
CA ASN A 689 37.76 -13.07 28.75
C ASN A 689 37.26 -11.99 27.79
N LEU A 690 36.71 -10.88 28.32
CA LEU A 690 36.23 -9.72 27.55
C LEU A 690 37.24 -9.24 26.49
N TYR A 691 38.54 -9.31 26.81
CA TYR A 691 39.63 -8.82 25.96
C TYR A 691 40.29 -9.88 25.06
N LEU A 692 39.67 -11.05 24.85
CA LEU A 692 40.20 -12.12 23.96
C LEU A 692 41.63 -12.59 24.32
N ARG A 693 42.01 -12.54 25.60
CA ARG A 693 43.36 -12.93 26.08
C ARG A 693 43.53 -14.43 26.29
N HIS A 694 42.41 -15.16 26.38
CA HIS A 694 42.34 -16.59 26.64
C HIS A 694 41.48 -17.28 25.57
N ASP A 695 41.59 -18.61 25.49
CA ASP A 695 40.81 -19.44 24.58
C ASP A 695 39.30 -19.29 24.83
N TYR A 696 38.53 -18.90 23.81
CA TYR A 696 37.08 -18.72 23.90
C TYR A 696 36.29 -20.03 23.78
N ARG A 697 36.95 -21.12 23.34
CA ARG A 697 36.34 -22.46 23.18
C ARG A 697 36.09 -23.15 24.51
N LEU A 698 35.38 -24.28 24.47
CA LEU A 698 34.86 -25.00 25.62
C LEU A 698 35.95 -25.36 26.65
N LYS A 699 37.16 -25.68 26.19
CA LYS A 699 38.31 -26.00 27.05
C LYS A 699 38.72 -24.78 27.89
N GLY A 700 38.96 -23.63 27.26
CA GLY A 700 39.27 -22.38 27.95
C GLY A 700 38.11 -21.91 28.84
N SER A 701 36.87 -21.97 28.35
CA SER A 701 35.68 -21.56 29.11
C SER A 701 35.47 -22.36 30.39
N LYS A 702 35.64 -23.70 30.35
CA LYS A 702 35.56 -24.54 31.56
C LYS A 702 36.63 -24.17 32.60
N GLN A 703 37.83 -23.76 32.19
CA GLN A 703 38.87 -23.28 33.12
C GLN A 703 38.49 -21.97 33.82
N ARG A 704 37.66 -21.13 33.19
CA ARG A 704 37.13 -19.88 33.77
C ARG A 704 35.85 -20.09 34.60
N GLY A 705 35.37 -21.34 34.73
CA GLY A 705 34.18 -21.69 35.50
C GLY A 705 32.85 -21.66 34.73
N ASP A 706 32.88 -21.48 33.41
CA ASP A 706 31.69 -21.73 32.58
C ASP A 706 31.35 -23.22 32.59
N TRP A 707 30.07 -23.55 32.51
CA TRP A 707 29.53 -24.91 32.64
C TRP A 707 29.80 -25.60 33.98
N TYR A 708 30.31 -24.88 34.98
CA TYR A 708 30.51 -25.42 36.32
C TYR A 708 29.18 -25.54 37.07
N LYS A 709 28.86 -26.77 37.52
CA LYS A 709 27.64 -27.11 38.28
C LYS A 709 26.31 -26.77 37.60
N THR A 710 26.29 -26.55 36.29
CA THR A 710 25.07 -26.23 35.54
C THR A 710 23.98 -27.29 35.74
N LYS A 711 24.33 -28.59 35.71
CA LYS A 711 23.39 -29.69 36.04
C LYS A 711 22.71 -29.49 37.40
N GLU A 712 23.46 -29.13 38.43
CA GLU A 712 22.93 -28.90 39.78
C GLU A 712 21.97 -27.69 39.79
N ILE A 713 22.30 -26.61 39.09
CA ILE A 713 21.46 -25.42 38.92
C ILE A 713 20.13 -25.78 38.23
N ILE A 714 20.17 -26.56 37.15
CA ILE A 714 18.98 -26.96 36.38
C ILE A 714 18.06 -27.90 37.20
N LEU A 715 18.66 -28.79 38.00
CA LEU A 715 17.94 -29.72 38.89
C LEU A 715 17.30 -29.03 40.10
N LYS A 716 17.83 -27.91 40.60
CA LYS A 716 17.17 -27.08 41.64
C LYS A 716 15.84 -26.46 41.17
N GLY A 717 15.58 -26.44 39.87
CA GLY A 717 14.29 -26.06 39.30
C GLY A 717 14.06 -24.57 39.09
N HIS A 718 13.03 -24.25 38.31
CA HIS A 718 12.76 -22.91 37.81
C HIS A 718 12.45 -21.89 38.91
N GLU A 719 11.76 -22.31 39.99
CA GLU A 719 11.42 -21.43 41.12
C GLU A 719 12.66 -20.96 41.88
N TRP A 720 13.61 -21.86 42.12
CA TRP A 720 14.86 -21.50 42.79
C TRP A 720 15.68 -20.53 41.94
N ILE A 721 15.85 -20.80 40.63
CA ILE A 721 16.58 -19.89 39.72
C ILE A 721 15.90 -18.51 39.68
N LEU A 722 14.56 -18.45 39.58
CA LEU A 722 13.84 -17.18 39.63
C LEU A 722 13.98 -16.46 40.97
N LYS A 723 14.05 -17.19 42.09
CA LYS A 723 14.28 -16.59 43.41
C LYS A 723 15.66 -15.93 43.47
N GLU A 724 16.72 -16.64 43.11
CA GLU A 724 18.10 -16.10 43.11
C GLU A 724 18.22 -14.87 42.18
N ILE A 725 17.59 -14.90 41.00
CA ILE A 725 17.63 -13.78 40.04
C ILE A 725 16.76 -12.59 40.50
N LYS A 726 15.71 -12.81 41.33
CA LYS A 726 14.98 -11.73 42.00
C LYS A 726 15.78 -11.15 43.17
N GLU A 727 16.40 -12.02 43.97
CA GLU A 727 17.24 -11.66 45.13
C GLU A 727 18.50 -10.87 44.72
N SER A 728 19.07 -11.17 43.55
CA SER A 728 20.21 -10.44 43.00
C SER A 728 19.93 -8.97 42.62
N GLY A 729 18.65 -8.58 42.50
CA GLY A 729 18.28 -7.24 42.04
C GLY A 729 18.63 -6.96 40.57
N LEU A 730 18.95 -7.98 39.77
CA LEU A 730 19.35 -7.83 38.36
C LEU A 730 18.29 -7.08 37.53
N ARG A 731 18.68 -5.94 36.96
CA ARG A 731 17.91 -5.15 35.99
C ARG A 731 18.42 -5.37 34.57
N GLY A 732 17.53 -5.43 33.58
CA GLY A 732 17.86 -5.70 32.19
C GLY A 732 18.87 -4.71 31.61
N ARG A 733 19.98 -5.23 31.08
CA ARG A 733 21.18 -4.49 30.67
C ARG A 733 21.16 -3.92 29.24
N GLY A 734 20.04 -4.05 28.53
CA GLY A 734 19.85 -3.60 27.14
C GLY A 734 19.03 -2.33 26.99
N GLY A 735 19.13 -1.34 27.90
CA GLY A 735 18.37 -0.09 27.80
C GLY A 735 17.40 0.16 28.95
N ALA A 736 16.22 -0.46 28.86
CA ALA A 736 15.06 -0.12 29.69
C ALA A 736 15.18 -0.41 31.21
N GLY A 737 16.21 -1.12 31.66
CA GLY A 737 16.45 -1.35 33.10
C GLY A 737 15.34 -2.10 33.84
N PHE A 738 14.49 -2.87 33.16
CA PHE A 738 13.38 -3.58 33.79
C PHE A 738 13.88 -4.74 34.68
N PRO A 739 13.31 -5.00 35.89
CA PRO A 739 13.77 -6.08 36.77
C PRO A 739 13.66 -7.48 36.12
N THR A 740 14.78 -8.15 35.95
CA THR A 740 14.92 -9.37 35.14
C THR A 740 14.14 -10.54 35.73
N GLY A 741 14.30 -10.80 37.03
CA GLY A 741 13.58 -11.88 37.71
C GLY A 741 12.05 -11.69 37.72
N LEU A 742 11.56 -10.45 37.68
CA LEU A 742 10.14 -10.16 37.47
C LEU A 742 9.73 -10.49 36.03
N LYS A 743 10.50 -10.01 35.03
CA LYS A 743 10.23 -10.26 33.59
C LYS A 743 10.11 -11.74 33.29
N TRP A 744 11.08 -12.53 33.76
CA TRP A 744 11.12 -13.97 33.55
C TRP A 744 9.94 -14.69 34.25
N SER A 745 9.46 -14.18 35.39
CA SER A 745 8.31 -14.78 36.06
C SER A 745 6.98 -14.65 35.30
N PHE A 746 6.87 -13.74 34.33
CA PHE A 746 5.68 -13.64 33.47
C PHE A 746 5.50 -14.87 32.55
N MET A 747 6.57 -15.62 32.27
CA MET A 747 6.54 -16.84 31.45
C MET A 747 5.97 -18.06 32.18
N ASN A 748 5.96 -18.06 33.52
CA ASN A 748 5.55 -19.23 34.32
C ASN A 748 4.03 -19.29 34.56
N LYS A 749 3.26 -18.97 33.52
CA LYS A 749 1.83 -19.30 33.44
C LYS A 749 1.64 -20.81 33.24
N PRO A 750 0.48 -21.38 33.64
CA PRO A 750 0.15 -22.79 33.41
C PRO A 750 0.34 -23.17 31.93
N PRO A 751 0.82 -24.39 31.63
CA PRO A 751 1.05 -24.82 30.25
C PRO A 751 -0.28 -24.93 29.50
N ASP A 752 -0.35 -24.26 28.35
CA ASP A 752 -1.52 -24.24 27.44
C ASP A 752 -1.26 -25.06 26.16
N GLY A 753 -0.22 -25.88 26.17
CA GLY A 753 0.24 -26.69 25.02
C GLY A 753 1.23 -25.97 24.09
N ARG A 754 1.42 -24.65 24.21
CA ARG A 754 2.43 -23.94 23.41
C ARG A 754 3.83 -24.12 24.02
N PRO A 755 4.88 -24.36 23.21
CA PRO A 755 6.25 -24.28 23.69
C PRO A 755 6.56 -22.85 24.15
N LYS A 756 7.50 -22.70 25.08
CA LYS A 756 7.94 -21.39 25.57
C LYS A 756 9.32 -21.08 25.00
N TYR A 757 9.57 -19.83 24.60
CA TYR A 757 10.85 -19.46 23.99
C TYR A 757 11.60 -18.38 24.78
N LEU A 758 12.92 -18.55 24.87
CA LEU A 758 13.84 -17.44 25.17
C LEU A 758 14.28 -16.85 23.84
N VAL A 759 14.26 -15.53 23.72
CA VAL A 759 14.92 -14.84 22.62
C VAL A 759 15.99 -13.94 23.20
N VAL A 760 17.22 -14.12 22.73
CA VAL A 760 18.36 -13.31 23.14
C VAL A 760 18.57 -12.21 22.12
N ASN A 761 18.49 -10.96 22.59
CA ASN A 761 18.75 -9.78 21.78
C ASN A 761 20.27 -9.50 21.77
N ALA A 762 20.88 -9.82 20.65
CA ALA A 762 22.28 -9.59 20.30
C ALA A 762 22.42 -8.72 19.02
N ASP A 763 21.40 -7.90 18.72
CA ASP A 763 21.44 -6.97 17.58
C ASP A 763 22.33 -5.75 17.85
N GLU A 764 22.62 -5.45 19.13
CA GLU A 764 23.51 -4.36 19.61
C GLU A 764 23.51 -3.13 18.70
N GLY A 765 22.31 -2.64 18.41
CA GLY A 765 22.09 -1.61 17.41
C GLY A 765 22.72 -0.25 17.79
N GLU A 766 22.71 0.04 19.08
CA GLU A 766 22.86 1.34 19.73
C GLU A 766 24.26 1.96 19.54
N PRO A 767 24.39 3.11 18.86
CA PRO A 767 25.66 3.82 18.72
C PRO A 767 26.43 4.02 20.03
N GLY A 768 27.73 3.71 19.99
CA GLY A 768 28.62 3.70 21.16
C GLY A 768 28.62 2.39 21.95
N THR A 769 27.73 1.44 21.67
CA THR A 769 27.65 0.15 22.38
C THR A 769 28.41 -0.95 21.64
N CYS A 770 29.20 -1.73 22.39
CA CYS A 770 29.95 -2.89 21.88
C CYS A 770 30.15 -3.99 22.92
N LYS A 771 29.40 -3.97 24.04
CA LYS A 771 29.52 -4.90 25.17
C LYS A 771 29.04 -6.32 24.83
N ASP A 772 27.97 -6.45 24.06
CA ASP A 772 27.37 -7.72 23.70
C ASP A 772 28.24 -8.42 22.65
N ARG A 773 28.83 -7.65 21.73
CA ARG A 773 29.89 -8.06 20.81
C ARG A 773 31.07 -8.71 21.55
N GLU A 774 31.57 -8.07 22.61
CA GLU A 774 32.69 -8.64 23.40
C GLU A 774 32.32 -9.98 24.04
N ILE A 775 31.09 -10.14 24.53
CA ILE A 775 30.61 -11.42 25.09
C ILE A 775 30.57 -12.51 24.01
N MET A 776 30.02 -12.21 22.83
CA MET A 776 29.88 -13.19 21.74
C MET A 776 31.22 -13.66 21.16
N ARG A 777 32.27 -12.82 21.16
CA ARG A 777 33.61 -13.23 20.69
C ARG A 777 34.52 -13.79 21.78
N GLY A 778 34.45 -13.25 23.01
CA GLY A 778 35.39 -13.56 24.09
C GLY A 778 34.92 -14.65 25.06
N ASP A 779 33.63 -14.67 25.40
CA ASP A 779 33.02 -15.62 26.35
C ASP A 779 31.70 -16.24 25.79
N PRO A 780 31.66 -16.77 24.55
CA PRO A 780 30.42 -17.27 23.94
C PRO A 780 29.75 -18.40 24.74
N HIS A 781 30.53 -19.32 25.31
CA HIS A 781 30.00 -20.39 26.18
C HIS A 781 29.24 -19.87 27.41
N LYS A 782 29.62 -18.70 27.94
CA LYS A 782 28.95 -18.04 29.06
C LYS A 782 27.55 -17.56 28.66
N LEU A 783 27.39 -17.11 27.42
CA LEU A 783 26.09 -16.79 26.83
C LEU A 783 25.25 -18.05 26.58
N VAL A 784 25.83 -19.12 26.03
CA VAL A 784 25.12 -20.39 25.77
C VAL A 784 24.65 -21.06 27.07
N GLU A 785 25.50 -21.07 28.11
CA GLU A 785 25.10 -21.49 29.45
C GLU A 785 24.01 -20.58 30.04
N GLY A 786 24.14 -19.27 29.84
CA GLY A 786 23.13 -18.28 30.19
C GLY A 786 21.77 -18.57 29.57
N CYS A 787 21.76 -18.97 28.29
CA CYS A 787 20.54 -19.38 27.60
C CYS A 787 19.88 -20.57 28.28
N LEU A 788 20.64 -21.59 28.67
CA LEU A 788 20.13 -22.78 29.36
C LEU A 788 19.58 -22.44 30.76
N VAL A 789 20.30 -21.63 31.54
CA VAL A 789 19.87 -21.24 32.90
C VAL A 789 18.64 -20.32 32.87
N ALA A 790 18.62 -19.31 32.01
CA ALA A 790 17.48 -18.42 31.82
C ALA A 790 16.27 -19.17 31.20
N GLY A 791 16.54 -20.07 30.25
CA GLY A 791 15.55 -20.96 29.66
C GLY A 791 14.86 -21.81 30.72
N ARG A 792 15.64 -22.48 31.59
CA ARG A 792 15.09 -23.26 32.71
C ARG A 792 14.29 -22.41 33.69
N ALA A 793 14.71 -21.18 33.99
CA ALA A 793 13.96 -20.27 34.88
C ALA A 793 12.55 -19.94 34.36
N MET A 794 12.39 -19.94 33.04
CA MET A 794 11.13 -19.63 32.33
C MET A 794 10.41 -20.88 31.80
N ASN A 795 10.98 -22.07 32.01
CA ASN A 795 10.59 -23.32 31.38
C ASN A 795 10.48 -23.23 29.83
N ALA A 796 11.43 -22.52 29.21
CA ALA A 796 11.54 -22.39 27.75
C ALA A 796 12.18 -23.62 27.11
N SER A 797 11.62 -24.10 26.00
CA SER A 797 12.08 -25.28 25.25
C SER A 797 13.27 -25.00 24.33
N ALA A 798 13.44 -23.74 23.91
CA ALA A 798 14.58 -23.32 23.10
C ALA A 798 14.95 -21.85 23.34
N ALA A 799 16.21 -21.51 23.03
CA ALA A 799 16.70 -20.15 22.86
C ALA A 799 16.97 -19.83 21.38
N TYR A 800 16.52 -18.68 20.93
CA TYR A 800 16.96 -18.08 19.66
C TYR A 800 17.82 -16.85 19.95
N ILE A 801 19.08 -16.87 19.52
CA ILE A 801 19.99 -15.74 19.63
C ILE A 801 19.92 -14.94 18.33
N TYR A 802 19.28 -13.78 18.37
CA TYR A 802 19.17 -12.88 17.24
C TYR A 802 20.38 -11.94 17.23
N ILE A 803 21.32 -12.18 16.32
CA ILE A 803 22.60 -11.47 16.21
C ILE A 803 22.53 -10.45 15.08
N ARG A 804 23.15 -9.29 15.30
CA ARG A 804 23.36 -8.25 14.28
C ARG A 804 23.91 -8.82 12.97
N GLY A 805 23.45 -8.31 11.82
CA GLY A 805 23.89 -8.78 10.51
C GLY A 805 25.40 -8.59 10.28
N GLU A 806 25.90 -7.44 10.71
CA GLU A 806 27.28 -6.97 10.61
C GLU A 806 28.26 -7.80 11.47
N PHE A 807 27.77 -8.49 12.50
CA PHE A 807 28.58 -9.29 13.44
C PHE A 807 28.84 -10.72 12.92
N TYR A 808 29.44 -10.81 11.74
CA TYR A 808 29.74 -12.11 11.08
C TYR A 808 30.70 -12.99 11.89
N ASN A 809 31.79 -12.41 12.42
CA ASN A 809 32.82 -13.15 13.14
C ASN A 809 32.30 -13.63 14.50
N GLU A 810 31.59 -12.74 15.19
CA GLU A 810 30.97 -12.99 16.48
C GLU A 810 29.90 -14.10 16.38
N ALA A 811 29.07 -14.06 15.32
CA ALA A 811 28.11 -15.13 15.03
C ALA A 811 28.80 -16.46 14.72
N SER A 812 29.94 -16.43 14.01
CA SER A 812 30.71 -17.63 13.68
C SER A 812 31.34 -18.28 14.92
N ASN A 813 31.98 -17.48 15.79
CA ASN A 813 32.53 -17.94 17.06
C ASN A 813 31.44 -18.49 18.00
N LEU A 814 30.26 -17.85 18.03
CA LEU A 814 29.14 -18.33 18.83
C LEU A 814 28.54 -19.63 18.27
N GLN A 815 28.48 -19.80 16.95
CA GLN A 815 28.04 -21.05 16.33
C GLN A 815 29.02 -22.20 16.64
N GLU A 816 30.32 -21.93 16.63
CA GLU A 816 31.35 -22.90 17.05
C GLU A 816 31.14 -23.32 18.50
N ALA A 817 30.95 -22.37 19.43
CA ALA A 817 30.68 -22.66 20.83
C ALA A 817 29.36 -23.41 21.06
N ILE A 818 28.32 -23.14 20.26
CA ILE A 818 27.06 -23.91 20.29
C ILE A 818 27.30 -25.35 19.82
N ASN A 819 28.06 -25.55 18.75
CA ASN A 819 28.39 -26.89 18.25
C ASN A 819 29.17 -27.69 19.31
N GLU A 820 30.21 -27.10 19.92
CA GLU A 820 30.96 -27.72 21.02
C GLU A 820 30.06 -28.05 22.22
N ALA A 821 29.03 -27.24 22.50
CA ALA A 821 28.09 -27.48 23.58
C ALA A 821 27.08 -28.62 23.27
N TYR A 822 26.64 -28.77 22.02
CA TYR A 822 25.86 -29.95 21.59
C TYR A 822 26.71 -31.23 21.61
N GLU A 823 27.94 -31.20 21.07
CA GLU A 823 28.86 -32.33 21.05
C GLU A 823 29.21 -32.82 22.46
N ALA A 824 29.34 -31.90 23.43
CA ALA A 824 29.58 -32.22 24.83
C ALA A 824 28.31 -32.57 25.63
N GLY A 825 27.12 -32.62 25.02
CA GLY A 825 25.84 -32.92 25.68
C GLY A 825 25.42 -31.87 26.73
N LEU A 826 25.88 -30.63 26.59
CA LEU A 826 25.58 -29.52 27.50
C LEU A 826 24.24 -28.86 27.18
N ILE A 827 23.85 -28.87 25.90
CA ILE A 827 22.55 -28.42 25.37
C ILE A 827 21.96 -29.48 24.42
N GLY A 828 20.73 -29.27 23.97
CA GLY A 828 19.93 -30.21 23.18
C GLY A 828 19.08 -31.12 24.05
N LYS A 829 18.84 -32.35 23.59
CA LYS A 829 18.12 -33.36 24.36
C LYS A 829 18.86 -33.72 25.64
N ASN A 830 18.16 -33.75 26.77
CA ASN A 830 18.70 -34.05 28.09
C ASN A 830 19.94 -33.19 28.43
N ALA A 831 19.84 -31.86 28.22
CA ALA A 831 20.89 -30.88 28.42
C ALA A 831 21.60 -31.05 29.78
N CYS A 832 22.94 -31.13 29.77
CA CYS A 832 23.78 -31.42 30.94
C CYS A 832 23.41 -32.72 31.69
N ASN A 833 22.79 -33.70 31.02
CA ASN A 833 22.24 -34.93 31.63
C ASN A 833 21.28 -34.64 32.81
N SER A 834 20.41 -33.63 32.68
CA SER A 834 19.51 -33.14 33.74
C SER A 834 18.05 -33.60 33.64
N GLY A 835 17.66 -34.22 32.52
CA GLY A 835 16.27 -34.51 32.17
C GLY A 835 15.53 -33.34 31.51
N TYR A 836 16.21 -32.24 31.19
CA TYR A 836 15.64 -31.05 30.55
C TYR A 836 16.08 -30.96 29.09
N ASP A 837 15.14 -30.90 28.15
CA ASP A 837 15.43 -30.68 26.73
C ASP A 837 15.51 -29.17 26.45
N PHE A 838 16.60 -28.71 25.83
CA PHE A 838 16.80 -27.29 25.54
C PHE A 838 17.72 -27.04 24.35
N ASP A 839 17.16 -26.61 23.23
CA ASP A 839 17.93 -26.26 22.03
C ASP A 839 18.37 -24.79 22.03
N VAL A 840 19.50 -24.50 21.40
CA VAL A 840 19.96 -23.13 21.11
C VAL A 840 20.18 -22.96 19.60
N TYR A 841 19.61 -21.90 19.05
CA TYR A 841 19.65 -21.54 17.64
C TYR A 841 20.20 -20.12 17.46
N ILE A 842 20.94 -19.88 16.38
CA ILE A 842 21.34 -18.53 15.94
C ILE A 842 20.44 -18.08 14.79
N HIS A 843 19.99 -16.83 14.85
CA HIS A 843 19.40 -16.11 13.72
C HIS A 843 20.24 -14.84 13.48
N ARG A 844 20.54 -14.51 12.22
CA ARG A 844 21.30 -13.28 11.88
C ARG A 844 20.37 -12.28 11.20
N GLY A 845 20.30 -11.08 11.78
CA GLY A 845 19.61 -9.93 11.19
C GLY A 845 20.33 -9.36 9.96
N ALA A 846 19.85 -8.21 9.49
CA ALA A 846 20.29 -7.61 8.22
C ALA A 846 20.60 -6.10 8.30
N GLY A 847 21.14 -5.64 9.43
CA GLY A 847 21.62 -4.26 9.61
C GLY A 847 20.52 -3.21 9.75
N ALA A 848 19.64 -3.38 10.75
CA ALA A 848 18.59 -2.43 11.08
C ALA A 848 18.41 -2.31 12.60
N TYR A 849 18.79 -1.17 13.19
CA TYR A 849 18.75 -0.89 14.64
C TYR A 849 17.36 -1.13 15.26
N ILE A 850 16.29 -0.88 14.50
CA ILE A 850 14.92 -1.14 14.95
C ILE A 850 14.64 -2.63 15.19
N CYS A 851 15.37 -3.56 14.55
CA CYS A 851 15.30 -4.98 14.88
C CYS A 851 15.89 -5.32 16.26
N GLY A 852 16.57 -4.37 16.91
CA GLY A 852 16.93 -4.45 18.33
C GLY A 852 15.78 -4.15 19.30
N GLU A 853 14.60 -3.70 18.84
CA GLU A 853 13.41 -3.57 19.71
C GLU A 853 12.75 -4.92 19.93
N GLU A 854 12.33 -5.21 21.17
CA GLU A 854 11.78 -6.50 21.60
C GLU A 854 10.72 -7.13 20.68
N THR A 855 9.77 -6.38 20.14
CA THR A 855 8.73 -6.92 19.26
C THR A 855 9.10 -6.88 17.77
N ALA A 856 9.88 -5.89 17.34
CA ALA A 856 10.43 -5.85 15.99
C ALA A 856 11.42 -7.01 15.75
N LEU A 857 12.20 -7.35 16.76
CA LEU A 857 13.11 -8.49 16.77
C LEU A 857 12.34 -9.80 16.55
N ILE A 858 11.23 -9.98 17.27
CA ILE A 858 10.34 -11.15 17.10
C ILE A 858 9.79 -11.21 15.66
N GLU A 859 9.27 -10.10 15.13
CA GLU A 859 8.76 -10.05 13.75
C GLU A 859 9.85 -10.35 12.72
N SER A 860 11.08 -9.84 12.91
CA SER A 860 12.22 -10.15 12.04
C SER A 860 12.66 -11.61 12.12
N LEU A 861 12.62 -12.21 13.32
CA LEU A 861 12.96 -13.63 13.54
C LEU A 861 11.91 -14.56 12.92
N GLU A 862 10.64 -14.13 12.88
CA GLU A 862 9.56 -14.77 12.12
C GLU A 862 9.68 -14.60 10.60
N GLY A 863 10.74 -13.95 10.09
CA GLY A 863 11.00 -13.75 8.67
C GLY A 863 10.29 -12.55 8.04
N LYS A 864 9.59 -11.74 8.84
CA LYS A 864 8.87 -10.54 8.38
C LYS A 864 9.80 -9.32 8.43
N GLN A 865 9.27 -8.16 8.05
CA GLN A 865 9.96 -6.89 8.30
C GLN A 865 10.05 -6.61 9.80
N GLY A 866 11.19 -6.09 10.27
CA GLY A 866 11.40 -5.66 11.67
C GLY A 866 10.59 -4.42 12.06
N LYS A 867 9.26 -4.57 12.11
CA LYS A 867 8.28 -3.57 12.49
C LYS A 867 7.67 -3.95 13.85
N PRO A 868 7.78 -3.11 14.89
CA PRO A 868 7.23 -3.40 16.22
C PRO A 868 5.75 -3.82 16.22
N ARG A 869 5.38 -4.69 17.16
CA ARG A 869 3.98 -4.97 17.49
C ARG A 869 3.49 -3.94 18.51
N LEU A 870 2.22 -3.55 18.43
CA LEU A 870 1.59 -2.82 19.53
C LEU A 870 1.55 -3.71 20.78
N LYS A 871 1.77 -3.10 21.95
CA LYS A 871 1.63 -3.72 23.27
C LYS A 871 0.37 -3.10 23.92
N PRO A 872 -0.68 -3.87 24.29
CA PRO A 872 -0.81 -5.33 24.21
C PRO A 872 -1.09 -5.87 22.78
N PRO A 873 -0.87 -7.17 22.52
CA PRO A 873 -0.44 -8.21 23.46
C PRO A 873 1.06 -8.14 23.80
N PHE A 874 1.44 -8.64 24.98
CA PHE A 874 2.84 -8.69 25.40
C PHE A 874 3.52 -9.98 24.89
N PRO A 875 4.85 -9.96 24.60
CA PRO A 875 5.58 -11.15 24.16
C PRO A 875 5.47 -12.37 25.09
N ALA A 876 5.40 -12.14 26.40
CA ALA A 876 5.25 -13.20 27.40
C ALA A 876 3.91 -13.96 27.29
N ASP A 877 2.94 -13.42 26.55
CA ASP A 877 1.67 -14.06 26.23
C ASP A 877 1.61 -14.54 24.78
N VAL A 878 1.98 -13.68 23.82
CA VAL A 878 1.95 -13.93 22.37
C VAL A 878 3.18 -13.30 21.73
N GLY A 879 4.29 -14.03 21.76
CA GLY A 879 5.58 -13.63 21.22
C GLY A 879 5.93 -14.36 19.92
N LEU A 880 7.12 -14.96 19.88
CA LEU A 880 7.68 -15.67 18.74
C LEU A 880 6.81 -16.85 18.32
N PHE A 881 6.42 -16.89 17.04
CA PHE A 881 5.49 -17.88 16.47
C PHE A 881 4.16 -17.94 17.22
N GLY A 882 3.72 -16.80 17.79
CA GLY A 882 2.54 -16.71 18.63
C GLY A 882 2.66 -17.44 19.98
N CYS A 883 3.86 -17.88 20.36
CA CYS A 883 4.14 -18.62 21.59
C CYS A 883 4.65 -17.70 22.72
N PRO A 884 4.47 -18.05 24.01
CA PRO A 884 5.00 -17.27 25.12
C PRO A 884 6.51 -17.09 25.01
N THR A 885 6.97 -15.85 24.96
CA THR A 885 8.37 -15.50 24.68
C THR A 885 8.87 -14.35 25.55
N THR A 886 10.09 -14.45 26.06
CA THR A 886 10.76 -13.28 26.68
C THR A 886 12.02 -12.92 25.90
N VAL A 887 12.10 -11.66 25.45
CA VAL A 887 13.31 -11.10 24.85
C VAL A 887 14.22 -10.55 25.95
N THR A 888 15.48 -10.96 25.97
CA THR A 888 16.47 -10.54 26.98
C THR A 888 17.81 -10.24 26.31
N ASN A 889 18.49 -9.16 26.71
CA ASN A 889 19.79 -8.77 26.14
C ASN A 889 20.94 -9.70 26.56
N VAL A 890 21.93 -9.90 25.68
CA VAL A 890 23.10 -10.80 25.86
C VAL A 890 23.74 -10.68 27.25
N GLU A 891 24.16 -9.48 27.67
CA GLU A 891 24.78 -9.27 28.99
C GLU A 891 23.88 -9.75 30.14
N THR A 892 22.57 -9.55 30.04
CA THR A 892 21.61 -9.95 31.09
C THR A 892 21.47 -11.47 31.21
N VAL A 893 21.58 -12.17 30.08
CA VAL A 893 21.52 -13.64 30.02
C VAL A 893 22.83 -14.26 30.47
N ALA A 894 23.97 -13.70 30.02
CA ALA A 894 25.31 -14.22 30.31
C ALA A 894 25.75 -14.06 31.79
N VAL A 895 25.23 -13.08 32.54
CA VAL A 895 25.51 -13.00 33.99
C VAL A 895 24.76 -14.04 34.83
N ALA A 896 23.63 -14.57 34.33
CA ALA A 896 22.72 -15.39 35.12
C ALA A 896 23.32 -16.70 35.68
N PRO A 897 24.17 -17.45 34.96
CA PRO A 897 24.84 -18.64 35.52
C PRO A 897 25.78 -18.28 36.67
N THR A 898 26.54 -17.19 36.54
CA THR A 898 27.48 -16.75 37.59
C THR A 898 26.74 -16.25 38.83
N ILE A 899 25.60 -15.57 38.67
CA ILE A 899 24.70 -15.23 39.79
C ILE A 899 24.21 -16.51 40.49
N CYS A 900 23.75 -17.52 39.74
CA CYS A 900 23.30 -18.78 40.33
C CYS A 900 24.43 -19.61 40.98
N ARG A 901 25.68 -19.46 40.53
CA ARG A 901 26.86 -20.10 41.12
C ARG A 901 27.34 -19.42 42.41
N ARG A 902 27.39 -18.08 42.43
CA ARG A 902 27.93 -17.27 43.55
C ARG A 902 26.84 -16.84 44.56
N GLY A 903 25.56 -16.95 44.20
CA GLY A 903 24.39 -16.56 44.99
C GLY A 903 23.87 -15.18 44.62
N GLY A 904 22.55 -14.98 44.70
CA GLY A 904 21.92 -13.69 44.43
C GLY A 904 22.48 -12.56 45.30
N SER A 905 22.69 -12.82 46.58
CA SER A 905 23.21 -11.86 47.56
C SER A 905 24.62 -11.33 47.24
N TRP A 906 25.50 -12.12 46.63
CA TRP A 906 26.82 -11.65 46.16
C TRP A 906 26.65 -10.58 45.07
N PHE A 907 25.79 -10.82 44.08
CA PHE A 907 25.55 -9.83 43.01
C PHE A 907 24.78 -8.60 43.54
N ALA A 908 23.85 -8.80 44.49
CA ALA A 908 23.15 -7.73 45.19
C ALA A 908 24.08 -6.84 46.03
N SER A 909 25.26 -7.35 46.42
CA SER A 909 26.27 -6.62 47.20
C SER A 909 27.02 -5.56 46.39
N PHE A 910 26.88 -5.52 45.07
CA PHE A 910 27.45 -4.48 44.21
C PHE A 910 26.41 -3.42 43.85
N GLY A 911 26.84 -2.17 43.74
CA GLY A 911 26.01 -1.01 43.44
C GLY A 911 25.09 -0.59 44.58
N ARG A 912 24.29 0.46 44.35
CA ARG A 912 23.35 0.96 45.35
C ARG A 912 22.00 0.24 45.30
N ALA A 913 21.16 0.45 46.32
CA ALA A 913 19.82 -0.11 46.37
C ALA A 913 19.02 0.16 45.07
N LYS A 914 18.29 -0.87 44.58
CA LYS A 914 17.57 -0.91 43.30
C LYS A 914 18.45 -0.84 42.03
N ASN A 915 19.77 -0.78 42.17
CA ASN A 915 20.72 -0.67 41.06
C ASN A 915 21.92 -1.60 41.34
N SER A 916 21.64 -2.90 41.39
CA SER A 916 22.59 -3.89 41.89
C SER A 916 23.32 -4.68 40.80
N GLY A 917 24.56 -5.05 41.11
CA GLY A 917 25.46 -5.85 40.28
C GLY A 917 26.54 -5.07 39.53
N THR A 918 27.24 -5.77 38.66
CA THR A 918 28.23 -5.21 37.72
C THR A 918 27.56 -4.81 36.40
N LYS A 919 28.25 -3.99 35.60
CA LYS A 919 27.82 -3.55 34.27
C LYS A 919 29.02 -3.48 33.33
N LEU A 920 28.84 -3.93 32.09
CA LEU A 920 29.78 -3.61 31.00
C LEU A 920 29.53 -2.18 30.50
N TYR A 921 30.50 -1.30 30.74
CA TYR A 921 30.54 0.07 30.24
C TYR A 921 31.33 0.12 28.92
N CYS A 922 30.82 0.84 27.92
CA CYS A 922 31.53 1.08 26.66
C CYS A 922 31.94 2.55 26.60
N ILE A 923 33.20 2.87 26.90
CA ILE A 923 33.70 4.25 26.94
C ILE A 923 34.27 4.61 25.56
N SER A 924 33.67 5.60 24.90
CA SER A 924 33.93 5.97 23.52
C SER A 924 33.98 7.50 23.33
N GLY A 925 34.38 7.96 22.15
CA GLY A 925 34.52 9.39 21.86
C GLY A 925 35.86 9.97 22.32
N HIS A 926 35.85 11.19 22.86
CA HIS A 926 37.04 12.00 23.13
C HIS A 926 37.69 11.71 24.50
N VAL A 927 38.06 10.45 24.72
CA VAL A 927 38.92 9.97 25.82
C VAL A 927 40.30 9.57 25.30
N ASN A 928 41.28 9.43 26.20
CA ASN A 928 42.64 9.06 25.81
C ASN A 928 42.75 7.57 25.40
N GLU A 929 42.04 6.68 26.09
CA GLU A 929 42.06 5.23 25.84
C GLU A 929 40.62 4.67 25.77
N PRO A 930 39.91 4.79 24.62
CA PRO A 930 38.56 4.24 24.45
C PRO A 930 38.53 2.72 24.70
N CYS A 931 37.64 2.24 25.57
CA CYS A 931 37.64 0.86 26.04
C CYS A 931 36.25 0.36 26.45
N THR A 932 36.06 -0.96 26.41
CA THR A 932 34.93 -1.63 27.08
C THR A 932 35.44 -2.25 28.37
N VAL A 933 34.75 -2.05 29.49
CA VAL A 933 35.17 -2.52 30.80
C VAL A 933 33.98 -2.93 31.66
N GLU A 934 34.09 -4.06 32.35
CA GLU A 934 33.13 -4.42 33.40
C GLU A 934 33.45 -3.64 34.67
N GLU A 935 32.48 -3.02 35.33
CA GLU A 935 32.75 -2.29 36.56
C GLU A 935 31.52 -2.33 37.49
N GLU A 936 31.68 -1.94 38.75
CA GLU A 936 30.56 -1.87 39.69
C GLU A 936 29.51 -0.85 39.21
N MET A 937 28.21 -1.19 39.25
CA MET A 937 27.18 -0.15 39.05
C MET A 937 27.23 0.90 40.16
N SER A 938 26.67 2.08 39.88
CA SER A 938 26.76 3.27 40.75
C SER A 938 28.17 3.83 40.93
N ILE A 939 29.20 3.35 40.22
CA ILE A 939 30.49 4.04 40.08
C ILE A 939 30.28 5.51 39.64
N PRO A 940 30.98 6.51 40.22
CA PRO A 940 30.93 7.87 39.72
C PRO A 940 31.40 7.94 38.26
N LEU A 941 30.69 8.70 37.43
CA LEU A 941 30.94 8.80 35.99
C LEU A 941 32.36 9.31 35.70
N ARG A 942 32.84 10.28 36.48
CA ARG A 942 34.22 10.77 36.43
C ARG A 942 35.25 9.70 36.73
N ASP A 943 35.06 8.97 37.83
CA ASP A 943 35.95 7.87 38.25
C ASP A 943 36.06 6.79 37.19
N LEU A 944 34.95 6.44 36.54
CA LEU A 944 34.93 5.46 35.44
C LEU A 944 35.84 5.89 34.28
N ILE A 945 35.76 7.16 33.85
CA ILE A 945 36.53 7.68 32.71
C ILE A 945 38.01 7.88 33.07
N GLU A 946 38.31 8.52 34.20
CA GLU A 946 39.68 8.79 34.64
C GLU A 946 40.45 7.49 34.94
N ARG A 947 39.79 6.47 35.52
CA ARG A 947 40.43 5.20 35.89
C ARG A 947 40.62 4.24 34.71
N HIS A 948 39.61 4.10 33.83
CA HIS A 948 39.61 3.03 32.83
C HIS A 948 39.85 3.49 31.39
N ALA A 949 39.63 4.77 31.08
CA ALA A 949 39.84 5.33 29.73
C ALA A 949 40.96 6.40 29.68
N GLY A 950 41.80 6.45 30.72
CA GLY A 950 42.92 7.39 30.82
C GLY A 950 42.50 8.87 30.90
N GLY A 951 41.24 9.16 31.25
CA GLY A 951 40.70 10.52 31.31
C GLY A 951 40.21 11.07 29.97
N VAL A 952 39.57 12.24 30.04
CA VAL A 952 39.12 13.01 28.87
C VAL A 952 40.34 13.52 28.08
N ARG A 953 40.24 13.58 26.75
CA ARG A 953 41.32 14.13 25.92
C ARG A 953 41.58 15.58 26.29
N GLY A 954 42.81 15.90 26.71
CA GLY A 954 43.17 17.23 27.24
C GLY A 954 42.80 17.46 28.71
N GLY A 955 42.39 16.42 29.44
CA GLY A 955 42.03 16.47 30.86
C GLY A 955 40.55 16.80 31.10
N TRP A 956 40.08 16.54 32.32
CA TRP A 956 38.66 16.68 32.71
C TRP A 956 38.05 18.07 32.45
N ASP A 957 38.84 19.13 32.59
CA ASP A 957 38.37 20.50 32.32
C ASP A 957 38.25 20.82 30.82
N ASN A 958 38.75 19.95 29.94
CA ASN A 958 38.46 20.00 28.51
C ASN A 958 37.14 19.31 28.14
N LEU A 959 36.43 18.70 29.11
CA LEU A 959 35.11 18.11 28.86
C LEU A 959 34.08 19.17 28.47
N LEU A 960 33.29 18.88 27.43
CA LEU A 960 32.10 19.63 27.06
C LEU A 960 30.86 18.93 27.61
N ALA A 961 30.66 17.67 27.22
CA ALA A 961 29.43 16.93 27.46
C ALA A 961 29.63 15.41 27.36
N ILE A 962 28.70 14.62 27.90
CA ILE A 962 28.72 13.15 27.82
C ILE A 962 27.31 12.62 27.56
N ILE A 963 27.16 11.67 26.65
CA ILE A 963 25.94 10.86 26.54
C ILE A 963 26.19 9.56 27.31
N PRO A 964 25.56 9.32 28.47
CA PRO A 964 26.01 8.28 29.41
C PRO A 964 25.52 6.85 29.09
N GLY A 965 24.57 6.69 28.16
CA GLY A 965 23.82 5.44 28.02
C GLY A 965 23.59 4.91 26.60
N GLY A 966 24.37 5.37 25.63
CA GLY A 966 24.11 5.19 24.20
C GLY A 966 23.37 6.39 23.62
N SER A 967 23.29 6.47 22.30
CA SER A 967 22.66 7.60 21.61
C SER A 967 21.16 7.76 21.87
N SER A 968 20.49 6.81 22.55
CA SER A 968 19.08 6.92 22.91
C SER A 968 18.79 7.84 24.09
N VAL A 969 19.79 8.33 24.83
CA VAL A 969 19.56 9.12 26.06
C VAL A 969 19.98 10.60 25.93
N PRO A 970 19.39 11.52 26.73
CA PRO A 970 19.80 12.92 26.77
C PRO A 970 21.28 13.11 27.14
N VAL A 971 21.94 14.05 26.47
CA VAL A 971 23.32 14.47 26.80
C VAL A 971 23.37 15.20 28.16
N LEU A 972 24.45 14.98 28.93
CA LEU A 972 24.77 15.66 30.19
C LEU A 972 25.92 16.66 30.01
N PRO A 973 25.82 17.89 30.54
CA PRO A 973 26.91 18.87 30.56
C PRO A 973 27.92 18.56 31.69
N LYS A 974 29.17 19.02 31.54
CA LYS A 974 30.26 18.77 32.51
C LYS A 974 29.85 18.88 33.99
N HIS A 975 29.13 19.94 34.38
CA HIS A 975 28.80 20.20 35.79
C HIS A 975 27.87 19.15 36.43
N ILE A 976 27.16 18.35 35.64
CA ILE A 976 26.41 17.18 36.13
C ILE A 976 27.32 15.95 36.12
N CYS A 977 28.14 15.81 35.08
CA CYS A 977 29.13 14.73 34.94
C CYS A 977 30.19 14.71 36.06
N ASP A 978 30.45 15.83 36.73
CA ASP A 978 31.40 15.95 37.83
C ASP A 978 31.08 14.98 38.99
N ASP A 979 29.80 14.79 39.35
CA ASP A 979 29.35 14.04 40.55
C ASP A 979 28.37 12.88 40.27
N VAL A 980 27.82 12.75 39.05
CA VAL A 980 26.74 11.78 38.77
C VAL A 980 27.21 10.31 38.83
N LEU A 981 26.36 9.44 39.38
CA LEU A 981 26.61 7.99 39.47
C LEU A 981 26.09 7.26 38.22
N MET A 982 26.84 6.26 37.76
CA MET A 982 26.51 5.44 36.60
C MET A 982 25.52 4.32 36.93
N ASP A 983 24.28 4.71 37.24
CA ASP A 983 23.15 3.78 37.40
C ASP A 983 21.82 4.31 36.85
N PHE A 984 20.83 3.41 36.71
CA PHE A 984 19.56 3.71 36.04
C PHE A 984 18.76 4.82 36.73
N ASP A 985 18.70 4.79 38.06
CA ASP A 985 17.88 5.74 38.80
C ASP A 985 18.59 7.11 38.90
N ALA A 986 19.92 7.16 39.06
CA ALA A 986 20.66 8.41 39.21
C ALA A 986 20.66 9.21 37.90
N LEU A 987 20.89 8.53 36.78
CA LEU A 987 20.85 9.15 35.46
C LEU A 987 19.43 9.60 35.09
N ARG A 988 18.38 8.87 35.47
CA ARG A 988 16.99 9.33 35.36
C ARG A 988 16.73 10.59 36.18
N ASP A 989 17.22 10.63 37.42
CA ASP A 989 16.96 11.74 38.34
C ASP A 989 17.65 13.05 37.88
N VAL A 990 18.76 12.96 37.13
CA VAL A 990 19.35 14.10 36.38
C VAL A 990 18.80 14.29 34.96
N GLN A 991 17.61 13.74 34.67
CA GLN A 991 16.90 13.85 33.39
C GLN A 991 17.66 13.32 32.16
N SER A 992 18.45 12.25 32.35
CA SER A 992 19.06 11.42 31.31
C SER A 992 18.68 9.94 31.54
N GLY A 993 19.53 8.98 31.17
CA GLY A 993 19.31 7.55 31.43
C GLY A 993 20.58 6.72 31.26
N LEU A 994 20.63 5.54 31.91
CA LEU A 994 21.79 4.63 31.78
C LEU A 994 21.80 3.86 30.44
N GLY A 995 20.65 3.63 29.83
CA GLY A 995 20.53 2.90 28.56
C GLY A 995 21.34 1.58 28.53
N THR A 996 22.22 1.43 27.52
CA THR A 996 23.14 0.29 27.40
C THR A 996 24.43 0.44 28.22
N ALA A 997 24.63 1.59 28.88
CA ALA A 997 25.87 2.08 29.48
C ALA A 997 27.02 2.31 28.47
N ALA A 998 26.67 2.69 27.23
CA ALA A 998 27.60 3.26 26.27
C ALA A 998 27.85 4.75 26.57
N VAL A 999 29.03 5.04 27.12
CA VAL A 999 29.46 6.38 27.51
C VAL A 999 30.16 7.04 26.32
N ILE A 1000 29.47 7.96 25.64
CA ILE A 1000 30.02 8.75 24.54
C ILE A 1000 30.50 10.09 25.09
N VAL A 1001 31.82 10.26 25.16
CA VAL A 1001 32.48 11.44 25.73
C VAL A 1001 32.77 12.47 24.65
N MET A 1002 32.45 13.74 24.93
CA MET A 1002 32.67 14.87 24.04
C MET A 1002 33.49 15.96 24.73
N ASP A 1003 34.69 16.23 24.20
CA ASP A 1003 35.53 17.35 24.62
C ASP A 1003 35.13 18.67 23.93
N LYS A 1004 35.68 19.80 24.40
CA LYS A 1004 35.40 21.15 23.87
C LYS A 1004 35.86 21.40 22.43
N SER A 1005 36.55 20.45 21.79
CA SER A 1005 36.87 20.55 20.37
C SER A 1005 35.73 20.08 19.45
N THR A 1006 34.73 19.38 20.01
CA THR A 1006 33.61 18.88 19.22
C THR A 1006 32.51 19.91 19.03
N ASP A 1007 31.86 19.85 17.88
CA ASP A 1007 30.60 20.51 17.64
C ASP A 1007 29.44 19.63 18.14
N ILE A 1008 28.90 19.97 19.31
CA ILE A 1008 27.80 19.21 19.92
C ILE A 1008 26.50 19.31 19.10
N VAL A 1009 26.27 20.41 18.38
CA VAL A 1009 25.07 20.57 17.55
C VAL A 1009 25.16 19.64 16.34
N GLN A 1010 26.33 19.55 15.71
CA GLN A 1010 26.61 18.59 14.64
C GLN A 1010 26.55 17.13 15.14
N ALA A 1011 27.08 16.83 16.32
CA ALA A 1011 27.01 15.48 16.89
C ALA A 1011 25.55 15.01 17.06
N ILE A 1012 24.69 15.84 17.64
CA ILE A 1012 23.26 15.54 17.83
C ILE A 1012 22.48 15.58 16.49
N SER A 1013 22.88 16.44 15.54
CA SER A 1013 22.37 16.41 14.15
C SER A 1013 22.65 15.05 13.49
N ARG A 1014 23.86 14.50 13.68
CA ARG A 1014 24.24 13.18 13.15
C ARG A 1014 23.46 12.04 13.81
N LEU A 1015 23.12 12.13 15.10
CA LEU A 1015 22.21 11.18 15.76
C LEU A 1015 20.79 11.30 15.21
N SER A 1016 20.30 12.51 14.97
CA SER A 1016 18.97 12.76 14.38
C SER A 1016 18.87 12.13 12.98
N ALA A 1017 19.93 12.23 12.18
CA ALA A 1017 20.03 11.55 10.89
C ALA A 1017 20.11 10.02 11.00
N PHE A 1018 20.73 9.48 12.07
CA PHE A 1018 20.72 8.04 12.36
C PHE A 1018 19.30 7.55 12.67
N TYR A 1019 18.56 8.18 13.58
CA TYR A 1019 17.18 7.79 13.88
C TYR A 1019 16.23 7.91 12.69
N LYS A 1020 16.44 8.90 11.81
CA LYS A 1020 15.73 9.03 10.54
C LYS A 1020 16.03 7.86 9.58
N HIS A 1021 17.26 7.32 9.60
CA HIS A 1021 17.67 6.19 8.76
C HIS A 1021 17.09 4.87 9.29
N GLU A 1022 17.17 4.66 10.60
CA GLU A 1022 16.82 3.42 11.30
C GLU A 1022 15.33 3.27 11.63
N SER A 1023 14.50 4.29 11.37
CA SER A 1023 13.06 4.20 11.57
C SER A 1023 12.42 3.19 10.61
N CYS A 1024 11.73 2.17 11.14
CA CYS A 1024 10.97 1.19 10.35
C CYS A 1024 9.78 1.80 9.56
N GLY A 1025 9.46 3.08 9.76
CA GLY A 1025 8.40 3.78 9.04
C GLY A 1025 6.96 3.34 9.36
N GLN A 1026 6.73 2.61 10.46
CA GLN A 1026 5.41 2.06 10.78
C GLN A 1026 4.43 3.09 11.36
N CYS A 1027 4.86 3.92 12.31
CA CYS A 1027 4.00 4.92 12.97
C CYS A 1027 4.34 6.34 12.51
N THR A 1028 3.30 7.12 12.18
CA THR A 1028 3.44 8.47 11.61
C THR A 1028 4.29 9.44 12.45
N PRO A 1029 4.12 9.52 13.80
CA PRO A 1029 4.92 10.44 14.61
C PRO A 1029 6.42 10.14 14.50
N CYS A 1030 6.81 8.87 14.47
CA CYS A 1030 8.21 8.52 14.23
C CYS A 1030 8.61 8.77 12.77
N ARG A 1031 7.89 8.20 11.79
CA ARG A 1031 8.28 8.22 10.36
C ARG A 1031 8.49 9.64 9.82
N GLU A 1032 7.50 10.51 10.02
CA GLU A 1032 7.55 11.89 9.55
C GLU A 1032 8.34 12.77 10.52
N GLY A 1033 8.11 12.60 11.83
CA GLY A 1033 8.73 13.40 12.87
C GLY A 1033 10.25 13.29 12.90
N THR A 1034 10.85 12.10 12.77
CA THR A 1034 12.32 11.98 12.71
C THR A 1034 12.91 12.64 11.46
N SER A 1035 12.16 12.65 10.35
CA SER A 1035 12.55 13.35 9.13
C SER A 1035 12.51 14.87 9.32
N TRP A 1036 11.50 15.39 10.04
CA TRP A 1036 11.42 16.80 10.43
C TRP A 1036 12.52 17.17 11.44
N LEU A 1037 12.78 16.36 12.47
CA LEU A 1037 13.86 16.56 13.44
C LEU A 1037 15.22 16.66 12.74
N MET A 1038 15.55 15.72 11.85
CA MET A 1038 16.78 15.76 11.05
C MET A 1038 16.89 17.05 10.22
N ASN A 1039 15.81 17.45 9.54
CA ASN A 1039 15.79 18.66 8.72
C ASN A 1039 15.96 19.93 9.56
N MET A 1040 15.28 20.04 10.71
CA MET A 1040 15.44 21.17 11.63
C MET A 1040 16.84 21.21 12.24
N MET A 1041 17.36 20.06 12.70
CA MET A 1041 18.72 19.96 13.22
C MET A 1041 19.79 20.34 12.20
N SER A 1042 19.62 20.03 10.91
CA SER A 1042 20.54 20.50 9.86
C SER A 1042 20.53 22.03 9.69
N ARG A 1043 19.43 22.71 10.03
CA ARG A 1043 19.37 24.19 10.05
C ARG A 1043 20.04 24.78 11.28
N PHE A 1044 19.86 24.15 12.45
CA PHE A 1044 20.59 24.52 13.67
C PHE A 1044 22.10 24.32 13.52
N GLU A 1045 22.53 23.19 12.95
CA GLU A 1045 23.93 22.89 12.63
C GLU A 1045 24.55 23.94 11.71
N LYS A 1046 23.79 24.45 10.72
CA LYS A 1046 24.28 25.47 9.79
C LYS A 1046 24.07 26.91 10.28
N GLY A 1047 23.34 27.11 11.38
CA GLY A 1047 23.10 28.42 12.01
C GLY A 1047 21.94 29.24 11.45
N TYR A 1048 21.27 28.85 10.35
CA TYR A 1048 20.17 29.64 9.75
C TYR A 1048 18.77 29.31 10.27
N ALA A 1049 18.66 28.62 11.41
CA ALA A 1049 17.40 28.51 12.14
C ALA A 1049 17.00 29.86 12.78
N VAL A 1050 15.71 30.03 13.10
CA VAL A 1050 15.20 31.22 13.82
C VAL A 1050 14.84 30.89 15.27
N SER A 1051 14.87 31.87 16.17
CA SER A 1051 14.68 31.65 17.62
C SER A 1051 13.41 30.85 17.99
N ARG A 1052 12.28 31.13 17.33
CA ARG A 1052 11.03 30.36 17.51
C ARG A 1052 11.20 28.86 17.24
N GLU A 1053 12.10 28.46 16.34
CA GLU A 1053 12.29 27.06 16.01
C GLU A 1053 12.87 26.23 17.15
N ILE A 1054 13.59 26.84 18.11
CA ILE A 1054 14.12 26.11 19.28
C ILE A 1054 12.95 25.56 20.10
N ASP A 1055 11.91 26.37 20.28
CA ASP A 1055 10.71 25.98 21.00
C ASP A 1055 9.81 25.07 20.13
N MET A 1056 9.76 25.26 18.80
CA MET A 1056 9.03 24.35 17.88
C MET A 1056 9.65 22.95 17.80
N ILE A 1057 10.98 22.82 17.72
CA ILE A 1057 11.63 21.49 17.71
C ILE A 1057 11.50 20.83 19.10
N GLN A 1058 11.52 21.61 20.18
CA GLN A 1058 11.22 21.14 21.53
C GLN A 1058 9.75 20.70 21.69
N GLU A 1059 8.81 21.30 20.97
CA GLU A 1059 7.42 20.81 20.91
C GLU A 1059 7.31 19.54 20.06
N LEU A 1060 7.91 19.52 18.87
CA LEU A 1060 7.92 18.37 17.97
C LEU A 1060 8.49 17.11 18.64
N THR A 1061 9.60 17.23 19.37
CA THR A 1061 10.16 16.10 20.15
C THR A 1061 9.15 15.53 21.14
N LYS A 1062 8.31 16.36 21.78
CA LYS A 1062 7.23 15.92 22.70
C LYS A 1062 5.99 15.36 21.98
N GLN A 1063 5.75 15.75 20.73
CA GLN A 1063 4.71 15.16 19.88
C GLN A 1063 5.11 13.77 19.36
N ILE A 1064 6.42 13.48 19.30
CA ILE A 1064 6.97 12.16 18.93
C ILE A 1064 7.05 11.25 20.16
N GLU A 1065 7.60 11.77 21.26
CA GLU A 1065 7.72 11.07 22.55
C GLU A 1065 6.34 10.59 23.04
N GLY A 1066 6.25 9.34 23.50
CA GLY A 1066 5.02 8.75 24.04
C GLY A 1066 3.86 8.50 23.06
N HIS A 1067 3.96 8.95 21.80
CA HIS A 1067 2.93 8.79 20.76
C HIS A 1067 3.30 7.77 19.68
N THR A 1068 4.41 7.03 19.88
CA THR A 1068 4.95 6.04 18.94
C THR A 1068 4.71 4.61 19.42
N ILE A 1069 4.72 3.64 18.49
CA ILE A 1069 4.46 2.22 18.82
C ILE A 1069 5.59 1.64 19.70
N CYS A 1070 6.80 2.17 19.59
CA CYS A 1070 7.97 1.71 20.32
C CYS A 1070 8.90 2.87 20.68
N ALA A 1071 9.80 2.63 21.64
CA ALA A 1071 10.71 3.62 22.20
C ALA A 1071 11.77 4.19 21.23
N LEU A 1072 11.80 3.79 19.95
CA LEU A 1072 12.63 4.49 18.94
C LEU A 1072 12.21 5.96 18.78
N GLY A 1073 10.90 6.26 18.92
CA GLY A 1073 10.43 7.65 18.92
C GLY A 1073 11.02 8.47 20.07
N ASP A 1074 10.98 7.92 21.28
CA ASP A 1074 11.56 8.54 22.48
C ASP A 1074 13.09 8.69 22.33
N ALA A 1075 13.78 7.65 21.85
CA ALA A 1075 15.21 7.64 21.57
C ALA A 1075 15.64 8.67 20.51
N ALA A 1076 14.77 8.98 19.54
CA ALA A 1076 15.01 10.04 18.55
C ALA A 1076 14.73 11.45 19.10
N ALA A 1077 13.83 11.57 20.07
CA ALA A 1077 13.46 12.83 20.69
C ALA A 1077 14.48 13.27 21.76
N TRP A 1078 14.85 12.36 22.66
CA TRP A 1078 15.63 12.65 23.87
C TRP A 1078 17.02 13.30 23.64
N PRO A 1079 17.82 12.95 22.62
CA PRO A 1079 19.11 13.61 22.36
C PRO A 1079 18.95 15.09 22.03
N ILE A 1080 17.91 15.45 21.27
CA ILE A 1080 17.57 16.82 20.91
C ILE A 1080 17.02 17.57 22.12
N GLN A 1081 16.16 16.94 22.93
CA GLN A 1081 15.70 17.53 24.19
C GLN A 1081 16.86 17.81 25.16
N GLY A 1082 17.83 16.90 25.26
CA GLY A 1082 19.05 17.10 26.07
C GLY A 1082 19.91 18.25 25.54
N LEU A 1083 20.11 18.33 24.22
CA LEU A 1083 20.82 19.43 23.57
C LEU A 1083 20.16 20.77 23.89
N ILE A 1084 18.84 20.90 23.73
CA ILE A 1084 18.12 22.15 23.99
C ILE A 1084 18.20 22.51 25.47
N ARG A 1085 17.99 21.54 26.38
CA ARG A 1085 17.99 21.78 27.83
C ARG A 1085 19.33 22.29 28.35
N HIS A 1086 20.45 21.80 27.82
CA HIS A 1086 21.79 22.06 28.35
C HIS A 1086 22.65 22.98 27.48
N PHE A 1087 22.33 23.09 26.18
CA PHE A 1087 23.13 23.81 25.17
C PHE A 1087 22.28 24.75 24.28
N ARG A 1088 21.08 25.18 24.71
CA ARG A 1088 20.34 26.28 24.07
C ARG A 1088 21.21 27.55 23.84
N PRO A 1089 22.09 27.98 24.75
CA PRO A 1089 22.99 29.12 24.49
C PRO A 1089 23.91 28.90 23.28
N GLU A 1090 24.33 27.66 23.00
CA GLU A 1090 25.15 27.32 21.83
C GLU A 1090 24.34 27.46 20.53
N LEU A 1091 23.09 26.97 20.53
CA LEU A 1091 22.17 27.15 19.40
C LEU A 1091 21.91 28.64 19.10
N GLU A 1092 21.66 29.43 20.15
CA GLU A 1092 21.38 30.86 20.04
C GLU A 1092 22.63 31.66 19.60
N ALA A 1093 23.81 31.34 20.14
CA ALA A 1093 25.08 31.97 19.75
C ALA A 1093 25.42 31.68 18.27
N ARG A 1094 25.21 30.44 17.82
CA ARG A 1094 25.47 30.01 16.45
C ARG A 1094 24.55 30.69 15.44
N MET A 1095 23.27 30.84 15.80
CA MET A 1095 22.30 31.62 15.01
C MET A 1095 22.65 33.11 14.95
N LYS A 1096 23.09 33.70 16.07
CA LYS A 1096 23.54 35.09 16.13
C LYS A 1096 24.76 35.31 15.24
N SER A 1097 25.75 34.43 15.31
CA SER A 1097 26.94 34.48 14.45
C SER A 1097 26.57 34.36 12.96
N TYR A 1098 25.67 33.45 12.60
CA TYR A 1098 25.19 33.35 11.21
C TYR A 1098 24.50 34.64 10.74
N ALA A 1099 23.69 35.28 11.59
CA ALA A 1099 23.03 36.54 11.27
C ALA A 1099 24.00 37.73 11.16
N GLU A 1100 25.13 37.71 11.86
CA GLU A 1100 26.19 38.72 11.76
C GLU A 1100 27.04 38.59 10.48
N THR A 1101 27.15 37.38 9.90
CA THR A 1101 27.98 37.14 8.70
C THR A 1101 27.23 37.12 7.37
N HIS A 1102 25.89 37.19 7.36
CA HIS A 1102 25.07 37.06 6.15
C HIS A 1102 24.21 38.31 5.89
N SER A 1103 23.91 38.57 4.62
CA SER A 1103 23.11 39.75 4.25
C SER A 1103 21.66 39.60 4.68
N GLU A 1104 20.97 40.72 4.89
CA GLU A 1104 19.55 40.73 5.23
C GLU A 1104 18.67 40.08 4.13
N GLN A 1105 19.14 40.06 2.87
CA GLN A 1105 18.49 39.34 1.76
C GLN A 1105 18.67 37.82 1.87
N ASP A 1106 19.84 37.34 2.28
CA ASP A 1106 20.08 35.91 2.51
C ASP A 1106 19.24 35.39 3.68
N LEU A 1107 19.16 36.14 4.77
CA LEU A 1107 18.30 35.83 5.91
C LEU A 1107 16.82 35.77 5.52
N LYS A 1108 16.35 36.70 4.68
CA LYS A 1108 14.98 36.69 4.11
C LYS A 1108 14.71 35.49 3.19
N LYS A 1109 15.73 34.95 2.53
CA LYS A 1109 15.62 33.77 1.65
C LYS A 1109 15.23 32.50 2.41
N PHE A 1110 15.66 32.38 3.67
CA PHE A 1110 15.36 31.22 4.51
C PHE A 1110 14.15 31.44 5.45
N SER A 1111 13.79 32.69 5.76
CA SER A 1111 12.60 32.98 6.59
C SER A 1111 11.25 32.77 5.88
N VAL A 1112 11.22 32.77 4.55
CA VAL A 1112 10.00 32.54 3.74
C VAL A 1112 9.63 31.05 3.63
N ALA A 1113 10.52 30.13 4.06
CA ALA A 1113 10.31 28.68 3.97
C ALA A 1113 9.46 28.08 5.12
N ALA A 1114 8.60 28.88 5.75
CA ALA A 1114 7.59 28.43 6.71
C ALA A 1114 6.18 28.59 6.10
N PRO A 1115 5.65 27.57 5.40
CA PRO A 1115 4.22 27.50 5.12
C PRO A 1115 3.45 27.49 6.44
N GLY A 1116 2.34 28.22 6.52
CA GLY A 1116 1.57 28.36 7.75
C GLY A 1116 1.11 27.02 8.33
N LEU A 1117 1.38 26.85 9.63
CA LEU A 1117 0.66 25.96 10.56
C LEU A 1117 -0.49 26.76 11.18
#